data_AF-A0A2N2YBU3-F1
#
_entry.id   AF-A0A2N2YBU3-F1
#
_cell.length_a   1.000
_cell.length_b   1.000
_cell.length_c   1.000
_cell.angle_alpha   90.00
_cell.angle_beta   90.00
_cell.angle_gamma   90.00
#
_symmetry.space_group_name_H-M   'P 1'
#
loop_
_entity.id
_entity.type
_entity.pdbx_description
1 polymer ?
#
loop_
_entity_poly.entity_id
_entity_poly.type
_entity_poly.pdbx_seq_one_letter_code
_entity_poly.pdbx_strand_id
1 'polypeptide(L)'
;MDDGTSTPQLSHEDYLRAHHEMNETYGNYNICFNLYGYETYENSTYEQWPSTNFNPLVNHMKSIGKYKDDAINVYLYRSSAAAGVSSTKNAIGVSKWQFKNDPQSQVLIHEMGHQLGLSHTHLGWIIENCEHVTRNPNDTNYNATTRGDNILDTNAVPDFRNEQRDHGRKALRDQGFTVAEAANIINNDAGQGNNGFAGHPQEALIESILLDYGFTSNEINQIKWYGATPFAYVNSNTCSYIPDSRIQDPNSPFFKDCEKTIYQISSSDLHNHMSYMDVSCRNQFTTGQGIFMHEYIENDNSDYFLDRFVQHPLDLYTRDHEGDIGQEPNIHTDIFWQSSDIWVRNQNDGLLNQTHQNPEYDPSSPNYVYVRVINKSCIASTGTEELFLHWAKAGIGGGWPALWNGEINDPVLMGDLIYEQTIPIIQSGGEAILEFEWYPPDPDDYVDYSPNNDPWHFCLLSRIVTPNDPMAFPEISGNMVKRNNNNASKNVTVVSNPKPGSLAPGGAIFIGNIVGLTSATFNFEFKTLEEISSQIYNEAEIVLTLNEDTWNKWLDGGRQSQNIEIYPKGVQQLIITDNNAWLNNLVFGSGEWDVMYVSFNFLTKEVTNKSFFEYFAIQHDAVTGEIIGGETYHITRDITRPHFEASAIVTEDIGEINFSANSIDEAAKYNWYAPDGTLVHTGIDFTFTGSFAGEYTLEVIAENDAHKDYYYYLVESKQNDDQIISLSPNPASLNVLVNYQVNIATTANLQLVKLCDTFSTNFTLDINENEININLANYPIGIYAVVLITDGQPVHAKQLIIN
;
A
#
# COMPACT_ATOMS: atom_id res chain seq x y z
N MET A 1 7.16 -6.70 -15.69
CA MET A 1 5.78 -7.16 -15.98
C MET A 1 5.52 -8.45 -15.24
N ASP A 2 4.50 -8.52 -14.40
CA ASP A 2 4.24 -9.66 -13.51
C ASP A 2 2.74 -9.84 -13.34
N ASP A 3 2.16 -10.97 -13.72
CA ASP A 3 0.73 -11.24 -13.48
C ASP A 3 0.43 -11.78 -12.06
N GLY A 4 1.39 -11.66 -11.15
CA GLY A 4 1.29 -12.14 -9.77
C GLY A 4 1.54 -13.64 -9.61
N THR A 5 1.55 -14.40 -10.72
CA THR A 5 1.80 -15.86 -10.72
C THR A 5 3.21 -16.21 -11.18
N SER A 6 3.97 -15.22 -11.65
CA SER A 6 5.26 -15.41 -12.27
C SER A 6 6.38 -15.57 -11.26
N THR A 7 7.27 -16.52 -11.52
CA THR A 7 8.50 -16.68 -10.77
C THR A 7 9.68 -16.28 -11.67
N PRO A 8 10.65 -15.52 -11.13
CA PRO A 8 10.69 -15.02 -9.76
C PRO A 8 9.94 -13.68 -9.61
N GLN A 9 9.25 -13.49 -8.48
CA GLN A 9 8.85 -12.16 -8.02
C GLN A 9 10.10 -11.38 -7.59
N LEU A 10 10.21 -10.14 -8.06
CA LEU A 10 11.30 -9.22 -7.72
C LEU A 10 10.87 -8.32 -6.56
N SER A 11 11.76 -8.16 -5.60
CA SER A 11 11.61 -7.26 -4.47
C SER A 11 12.14 -5.87 -4.80
N HIS A 12 11.79 -4.89 -3.97
CA HIS A 12 12.38 -3.55 -4.00
C HIS A 12 13.93 -3.60 -3.98
N GLU A 13 14.50 -4.42 -3.09
CA GLU A 13 15.94 -4.62 -2.95
C GLU A 13 16.63 -5.15 -4.22
N ASP A 14 15.93 -5.96 -5.03
CA ASP A 14 16.49 -6.47 -6.28
C ASP A 14 16.76 -5.33 -7.28
N TYR A 15 15.90 -4.30 -7.31
CA TYR A 15 16.09 -3.13 -8.18
C TYR A 15 17.23 -2.25 -7.71
N LEU A 16 17.30 -1.96 -6.40
CA LEU A 16 18.40 -1.18 -5.82
C LEU A 16 19.75 -1.85 -5.99
N ARG A 17 19.83 -3.17 -5.77
CA ARG A 17 21.05 -3.94 -5.99
C ARG A 17 21.52 -3.87 -7.44
N ALA A 18 20.62 -4.07 -8.40
CA ALA A 18 20.97 -4.00 -9.82
C ALA A 18 21.43 -2.60 -10.25
N HIS A 19 20.80 -1.55 -9.71
CA HIS A 19 21.22 -0.16 -9.93
C HIS A 19 22.60 0.12 -9.32
N HIS A 20 22.86 -0.37 -8.11
CA HIS A 20 24.17 -0.26 -7.44
C HIS A 20 25.27 -0.95 -8.24
N GLU A 21 25.09 -2.22 -8.62
CA GLU A 21 26.07 -3.00 -9.41
C GLU A 21 26.38 -2.33 -10.77
N MET A 22 25.36 -1.74 -11.41
CA MET A 22 25.54 -0.96 -12.63
C MET A 22 26.44 0.26 -12.37
N ASN A 23 26.15 1.06 -11.33
CA ASN A 23 26.97 2.22 -11.00
C ASN A 23 28.38 1.86 -10.51
N GLU A 24 28.57 0.74 -9.80
CA GLU A 24 29.91 0.25 -9.46
C GLU A 24 30.75 -0.07 -10.71
N THR A 25 30.12 -0.66 -11.73
CA THR A 25 30.80 -1.02 -12.97
C THR A 25 31.11 0.20 -13.84
N TYR A 26 30.08 0.99 -14.15
CA TYR A 26 30.20 2.15 -15.04
C TYR A 26 30.90 3.35 -14.39
N GLY A 27 30.85 3.45 -13.05
CA GLY A 27 31.54 4.48 -12.28
C GLY A 27 33.06 4.46 -12.47
N ASN A 28 33.66 3.29 -12.73
CA ASN A 28 35.09 3.17 -13.09
C ASN A 28 35.46 3.95 -14.37
N TYR A 29 34.47 4.30 -15.18
CA TYR A 29 34.62 5.06 -16.42
C TYR A 29 33.97 6.44 -16.33
N ASN A 30 33.68 6.97 -15.14
CA ASN A 30 32.98 8.25 -14.93
C ASN A 30 31.60 8.32 -15.60
N ILE A 31 30.89 7.20 -15.65
CA ILE A 31 29.49 7.14 -16.09
C ILE A 31 28.66 6.70 -14.89
N CYS A 32 27.59 7.43 -14.62
CA CYS A 32 26.71 7.14 -13.50
C CYS A 32 25.26 7.33 -13.92
N PHE A 33 24.40 6.49 -13.37
CA PHE A 33 22.97 6.45 -13.65
C PHE A 33 22.20 6.80 -12.38
N ASN A 34 21.24 7.71 -12.49
CA ASN A 34 20.25 7.93 -11.44
C ASN A 34 19.04 7.01 -11.67
N LEU A 35 18.56 6.35 -10.62
CA LEU A 35 17.33 5.59 -10.70
C LEU A 35 16.14 6.56 -10.72
N TYR A 36 15.49 6.67 -11.88
CA TYR A 36 14.31 7.53 -12.02
C TYR A 36 13.11 6.97 -11.23
N GLY A 37 12.94 5.65 -11.26
CA GLY A 37 11.79 4.98 -10.67
C GLY A 37 11.66 3.53 -11.11
N TYR A 38 10.73 2.79 -10.50
CA TYR A 38 10.33 1.46 -10.99
C TYR A 38 8.85 1.21 -10.74
N GLU A 39 8.26 0.30 -11.52
CA GLU A 39 6.87 -0.09 -11.33
C GLU A 39 6.65 -1.53 -11.81
N THR A 40 5.75 -2.24 -11.14
CA THR A 40 5.28 -3.55 -11.59
C THR A 40 3.96 -3.39 -12.34
N TYR A 41 3.90 -3.97 -13.54
CA TYR A 41 2.70 -3.95 -14.38
C TYR A 41 2.23 -5.37 -14.68
N GLU A 42 0.96 -5.68 -14.41
CA GLU A 42 0.38 -6.98 -14.72
C GLU A 42 0.10 -7.13 -16.21
N ASN A 43 0.83 -8.02 -16.87
CA ASN A 43 0.60 -8.31 -18.29
C ASN A 43 1.11 -9.69 -18.69
N SER A 44 0.19 -10.66 -18.80
CA SER A 44 0.49 -12.04 -19.18
C SER A 44 0.99 -12.19 -20.63
N THR A 45 0.68 -11.25 -21.53
CA THR A 45 1.11 -11.32 -22.94
C THR A 45 2.60 -11.03 -23.07
N TYR A 46 3.08 -10.00 -22.38
CA TYR A 46 4.45 -9.54 -22.50
C TYR A 46 5.37 -10.11 -21.40
N GLU A 47 4.80 -10.77 -20.39
CA GLU A 47 5.57 -11.54 -19.41
C GLU A 47 6.40 -12.65 -20.07
N GLN A 48 5.89 -13.30 -21.12
CA GLN A 48 6.63 -14.27 -21.94
C GLN A 48 6.90 -13.65 -23.30
N TRP A 49 8.16 -13.33 -23.59
CA TRP A 49 8.54 -12.63 -24.81
C TRP A 49 9.22 -13.55 -25.82
N PRO A 50 8.52 -14.16 -26.78
CA PRO A 50 9.11 -15.21 -27.63
C PRO A 50 10.03 -14.67 -28.75
N SER A 51 10.39 -13.38 -28.75
CA SER A 51 11.08 -12.74 -29.89
C SER A 51 12.32 -11.96 -29.48
N THR A 52 13.31 -11.90 -30.38
CA THR A 52 14.42 -10.93 -30.29
C THR A 52 14.02 -9.55 -30.84
N ASN A 53 12.87 -9.41 -31.49
CA ASN A 53 12.32 -8.11 -31.86
C ASN A 53 11.54 -7.55 -30.66
N PHE A 54 12.08 -6.52 -30.02
CA PHE A 54 11.55 -5.94 -28.79
C PHE A 54 10.67 -4.69 -29.00
N ASN A 55 10.58 -4.18 -30.24
CA ASN A 55 9.80 -2.99 -30.58
C ASN A 55 8.30 -3.06 -30.24
N PRO A 56 7.57 -4.19 -30.39
CA PRO A 56 6.16 -4.21 -30.05
C PRO A 56 5.88 -4.01 -28.55
N LEU A 57 6.76 -4.48 -27.65
CA LEU A 57 6.67 -4.18 -26.22
C LEU A 57 6.85 -2.67 -25.97
N VAL A 58 7.89 -2.08 -26.54
CA VAL A 58 8.14 -0.62 -26.42
C VAL A 58 6.92 0.19 -26.89
N ASN A 59 6.33 -0.17 -28.03
CA ASN A 59 5.14 0.49 -28.55
C ASN A 59 3.92 0.33 -27.63
N HIS A 60 3.77 -0.86 -27.01
CA HIS A 60 2.71 -1.08 -26.04
C HIS A 60 2.89 -0.21 -24.79
N MET A 61 4.11 -0.15 -24.24
CA MET A 61 4.41 0.66 -23.05
C MET A 61 4.20 2.15 -23.31
N LYS A 62 4.51 2.63 -24.53
CA LYS A 62 4.12 3.97 -25.00
C LYS A 62 2.62 4.17 -25.03
N SER A 63 1.86 3.20 -25.55
CA SER A 63 0.40 3.31 -25.68
C SER A 63 -0.34 3.39 -24.33
N ILE A 64 0.27 2.90 -23.26
CA ILE A 64 -0.29 2.94 -21.90
C ILE A 64 0.38 4.01 -21.01
N GLY A 65 1.21 4.89 -21.59
CA GLY A 65 1.87 5.99 -20.86
C GLY A 65 2.91 5.55 -19.83
N LYS A 66 3.44 4.32 -19.94
CA LYS A 66 4.46 3.76 -19.03
C LYS A 66 5.87 3.82 -19.60
N TYR A 67 6.04 4.48 -20.73
CA TYR A 67 7.32 4.76 -21.35
C TYR A 67 7.79 6.16 -20.97
N LYS A 68 9.06 6.31 -20.59
CA LYS A 68 9.67 7.60 -20.26
C LYS A 68 10.60 8.06 -21.39
N ASP A 69 10.27 9.19 -22.01
CA ASP A 69 11.02 9.75 -23.14
C ASP A 69 12.36 10.37 -22.72
N ASP A 70 12.50 10.73 -21.46
CA ASP A 70 13.66 11.33 -20.78
C ASP A 70 14.49 10.31 -19.96
N ALA A 71 14.18 9.02 -20.06
CA ALA A 71 14.92 7.96 -19.38
C ALA A 71 15.37 6.83 -20.33
N ILE A 72 16.25 5.97 -19.82
CA ILE A 72 16.52 4.64 -20.40
C ILE A 72 15.54 3.65 -19.75
N ASN A 73 14.69 3.04 -20.56
CA ASN A 73 13.64 2.16 -20.06
C ASN A 73 14.14 0.71 -19.98
N VAL A 74 14.11 0.11 -18.79
CA VAL A 74 14.52 -1.28 -18.56
C VAL A 74 13.28 -2.13 -18.32
N TYR A 75 12.97 -3.06 -19.22
CA TYR A 75 11.80 -3.92 -19.10
C TYR A 75 12.18 -5.34 -18.69
N LEU A 76 11.53 -5.83 -17.64
CA LEU A 76 11.79 -7.15 -17.08
C LEU A 76 10.68 -8.15 -17.47
N TYR A 77 11.09 -9.24 -18.14
CA TYR A 77 10.21 -10.32 -18.62
C TYR A 77 10.62 -11.69 -18.05
N ARG A 78 9.68 -12.63 -17.90
CA ARG A 78 9.93 -13.94 -17.28
C ARG A 78 10.78 -14.87 -18.15
N SER A 79 10.47 -14.96 -19.44
CA SER A 79 11.20 -15.78 -20.40
C SER A 79 11.28 -15.06 -21.73
N SER A 80 12.42 -15.18 -22.43
CA SER A 80 12.49 -14.77 -23.82
C SER A 80 13.44 -15.61 -24.66
N ALA A 81 13.48 -15.33 -25.96
CA ALA A 81 14.45 -15.91 -26.89
C ALA A 81 15.91 -15.53 -26.56
N ALA A 82 16.15 -14.53 -25.70
CA ALA A 82 17.48 -14.09 -25.27
C ALA A 82 17.53 -13.70 -23.77
N ALA A 83 18.73 -13.70 -23.18
CA ALA A 83 18.90 -13.27 -21.79
C ALA A 83 18.62 -11.76 -21.63
N GLY A 84 19.04 -10.97 -22.62
CA GLY A 84 18.74 -9.55 -22.78
C GLY A 84 18.59 -9.19 -24.27
N VAL A 85 17.94 -8.06 -24.54
CA VAL A 85 17.76 -7.50 -25.88
C VAL A 85 17.80 -5.99 -25.83
N SER A 86 18.63 -5.39 -26.68
CA SER A 86 18.61 -3.96 -27.01
C SER A 86 18.00 -3.79 -28.42
N SER A 87 16.84 -3.12 -28.56
CA SER A 87 16.19 -2.91 -29.88
C SER A 87 15.99 -1.47 -30.31
N THR A 88 16.07 -0.54 -29.37
CA THR A 88 15.97 0.90 -29.64
C THR A 88 16.98 1.62 -28.76
N LYS A 89 17.34 2.85 -29.15
CA LYS A 89 18.33 3.63 -28.40
C LYS A 89 17.93 3.83 -26.94
N ASN A 90 16.68 3.70 -26.50
CA ASN A 90 16.20 4.04 -25.14
C ASN A 90 15.39 2.94 -24.44
N ALA A 91 15.50 1.70 -24.91
CA ALA A 91 14.82 0.60 -24.27
C ALA A 91 15.62 -0.70 -24.37
N ILE A 92 15.82 -1.31 -23.20
CA ILE A 92 16.42 -2.64 -23.08
C ILE A 92 15.45 -3.58 -22.38
N GLY A 93 15.52 -4.83 -22.79
CA GLY A 93 14.82 -5.94 -22.18
C GLY A 93 15.79 -6.84 -21.45
N VAL A 94 15.46 -7.26 -20.24
CA VAL A 94 16.26 -8.21 -19.47
C VAL A 94 15.36 -9.27 -18.84
N SER A 95 15.84 -10.52 -18.80
CA SER A 95 15.12 -11.62 -18.15
C SER A 95 15.05 -11.40 -16.63
N LYS A 96 13.88 -11.53 -16.02
CA LYS A 96 13.66 -11.39 -14.56
C LYS A 96 14.54 -12.30 -13.72
N TRP A 97 14.79 -13.54 -14.18
CA TRP A 97 15.67 -14.48 -13.46
C TRP A 97 17.10 -13.96 -13.29
N GLN A 98 17.55 -13.08 -14.18
CA GLN A 98 18.86 -12.44 -14.11
C GLN A 98 18.86 -11.30 -13.05
N PHE A 99 17.68 -10.78 -12.67
CA PHE A 99 17.55 -9.74 -11.66
C PHE A 99 17.43 -10.27 -10.22
N LYS A 100 17.25 -11.58 -9.99
CA LYS A 100 17.08 -12.14 -8.64
C LYS A 100 18.24 -13.03 -8.22
N ASN A 101 18.81 -12.79 -7.05
CA ASN A 101 19.77 -13.67 -6.36
C ASN A 101 20.88 -14.27 -7.26
N ASP A 102 21.37 -13.49 -8.21
CA ASP A 102 22.63 -13.74 -8.89
C ASP A 102 23.45 -12.43 -8.86
N PRO A 103 24.31 -12.23 -7.85
CA PRO A 103 25.22 -11.08 -7.79
C PRO A 103 26.27 -11.09 -8.93
N GLN A 104 26.25 -12.10 -9.80
CA GLN A 104 27.05 -12.16 -11.02
C GLN A 104 26.20 -11.97 -12.28
N SER A 105 24.97 -11.48 -12.18
CA SER A 105 24.17 -11.25 -13.39
C SER A 105 24.63 -10.03 -14.18
N GLN A 106 25.51 -10.28 -15.15
CA GLN A 106 26.11 -9.28 -16.02
C GLN A 106 25.27 -8.92 -17.24
N VAL A 107 23.99 -9.32 -17.28
CA VAL A 107 23.14 -9.10 -18.45
C VAL A 107 22.69 -7.65 -18.54
N LEU A 108 22.22 -7.04 -17.44
CA LEU A 108 21.87 -5.62 -17.44
C LEU A 108 23.07 -4.75 -17.83
N ILE A 109 24.24 -5.04 -17.24
CA ILE A 109 25.49 -4.34 -17.54
C ILE A 109 25.85 -4.49 -19.03
N HIS A 110 25.75 -5.70 -19.59
CA HIS A 110 25.99 -5.95 -21.02
C HIS A 110 25.03 -5.17 -21.94
N GLU A 111 23.72 -5.25 -21.68
CA GLU A 111 22.72 -4.57 -22.51
C GLU A 111 22.82 -3.04 -22.40
N MET A 112 23.18 -2.52 -21.22
CA MET A 112 23.47 -1.10 -21.04
C MET A 112 24.71 -0.67 -21.84
N GLY A 113 25.70 -1.57 -22.03
CA GLY A 113 26.86 -1.31 -22.86
C GLY A 113 26.46 -1.05 -24.32
N HIS A 114 25.48 -1.81 -24.83
CA HIS A 114 24.89 -1.55 -26.14
C HIS A 114 24.15 -0.21 -26.22
N GLN A 115 23.48 0.24 -25.15
CA GLN A 115 22.86 1.57 -25.10
C GLN A 115 23.91 2.69 -25.19
N LEU A 116 25.12 2.43 -24.68
CA LEU A 116 26.28 3.31 -24.75
C LEU A 116 27.16 3.06 -26.00
N GLY A 117 26.63 2.37 -27.00
CA GLY A 117 27.26 2.22 -28.32
C GLY A 117 28.25 1.05 -28.44
N LEU A 118 28.52 0.30 -27.37
CA LEU A 118 29.43 -0.84 -27.42
C LEU A 118 28.84 -1.96 -28.29
N SER A 119 29.71 -2.60 -29.05
CA SER A 119 29.40 -3.80 -29.83
C SER A 119 29.90 -5.04 -29.10
N HIS A 120 29.42 -6.22 -29.47
CA HIS A 120 30.03 -7.47 -29.02
C HIS A 120 31.51 -7.49 -29.44
N THR A 121 32.42 -7.98 -28.58
CA THR A 121 33.86 -8.02 -28.94
C THR A 121 34.16 -8.93 -30.13
N HIS A 122 33.21 -9.79 -30.49
CA HIS A 122 33.22 -10.68 -31.64
C HIS A 122 32.30 -10.19 -32.78
N LEU A 123 31.79 -8.95 -32.71
CA LEU A 123 30.88 -8.40 -33.73
C LEU A 123 31.63 -8.31 -35.07
N GLY A 124 31.12 -9.01 -36.08
CA GLY A 124 31.86 -9.31 -37.31
C GLY A 124 32.00 -10.80 -37.58
N TRP A 125 31.87 -11.64 -36.56
CA TRP A 125 31.87 -13.10 -36.73
C TRP A 125 30.53 -13.66 -37.28
N ILE A 126 30.09 -13.13 -38.42
CA ILE A 126 28.98 -13.67 -39.23
C ILE A 126 29.51 -14.14 -40.58
N ILE A 127 30.60 -14.90 -40.63
CA ILE A 127 31.10 -15.69 -41.79
C ILE A 127 31.46 -14.89 -43.07
N GLU A 128 31.03 -13.64 -43.24
CA GLU A 128 31.24 -12.78 -44.43
C GLU A 128 32.19 -11.60 -44.16
N ASN A 129 32.41 -11.22 -42.90
CA ASN A 129 33.28 -10.10 -42.51
C ASN A 129 34.35 -10.57 -41.51
N CYS A 130 35.50 -11.01 -42.02
CA CYS A 130 36.56 -11.53 -41.16
C CYS A 130 37.15 -10.49 -40.20
N GLU A 131 37.26 -10.86 -38.93
CA GLU A 131 38.03 -10.13 -37.91
C GLU A 131 39.50 -10.62 -37.91
N HIS A 132 40.48 -9.71 -37.89
CA HIS A 132 41.92 -10.06 -37.92
C HIS A 132 42.51 -9.88 -36.52
N VAL A 133 43.29 -10.86 -36.03
CA VAL A 133 43.77 -10.83 -34.62
C VAL A 133 44.93 -9.87 -34.35
N THR A 134 45.80 -9.59 -35.31
CA THR A 134 47.05 -8.89 -34.98
C THR A 134 46.91 -7.38 -35.11
N ARG A 135 46.55 -6.70 -34.01
CA ARG A 135 46.67 -5.23 -33.95
C ARG A 135 48.13 -4.83 -34.12
N ASN A 136 48.45 -4.12 -35.19
CA ASN A 136 49.79 -3.60 -35.40
C ASN A 136 50.01 -2.40 -34.46
N PRO A 137 50.87 -2.52 -33.42
CA PRO A 137 51.07 -1.44 -32.45
C PRO A 137 51.77 -0.19 -33.04
N ASN A 138 52.25 -0.27 -34.29
CA ASN A 138 52.90 0.83 -35.00
C ASN A 138 52.01 1.49 -36.07
N ASP A 139 50.77 1.04 -36.22
CA ASP A 139 49.80 1.64 -37.15
C ASP A 139 48.58 2.11 -36.36
N THR A 140 48.47 3.43 -36.19
CA THR A 140 47.42 4.08 -35.39
C THR A 140 46.02 3.93 -35.96
N ASN A 141 45.86 3.46 -37.20
CA ASN A 141 44.58 3.24 -37.87
C ASN A 141 44.36 1.77 -38.27
N TYR A 142 45.16 0.84 -37.77
CA TYR A 142 45.11 -0.55 -38.20
C TYR A 142 43.80 -1.20 -37.75
N ASN A 143 42.99 -1.65 -38.72
CA ASN A 143 41.78 -2.48 -38.70
C ASN A 143 40.66 -2.21 -37.66
N ALA A 144 40.89 -1.41 -36.63
CA ALA A 144 39.95 -1.09 -35.55
C ALA A 144 38.81 -0.15 -35.96
N THR A 145 38.79 0.43 -37.17
CA THR A 145 37.66 1.26 -37.64
C THR A 145 36.66 0.50 -38.51
N THR A 146 36.92 -0.77 -38.82
CA THR A 146 36.12 -1.55 -39.79
C THR A 146 35.88 -3.01 -39.40
N ARG A 147 36.33 -3.45 -38.20
CA ARG A 147 36.40 -4.86 -37.77
C ARG A 147 36.26 -4.98 -36.25
N GLY A 148 35.69 -6.10 -35.79
CA GLY A 148 35.42 -6.37 -34.37
C GLY A 148 34.37 -5.43 -33.79
N ASP A 149 34.53 -5.08 -32.52
CA ASP A 149 33.76 -4.01 -31.85
C ASP A 149 34.24 -2.58 -32.20
N ASN A 150 35.25 -2.46 -33.06
CA ASN A 150 35.91 -1.21 -33.46
C ASN A 150 36.69 -0.49 -32.34
N ILE A 151 37.16 -1.21 -31.31
CA ILE A 151 37.85 -0.63 -30.15
C ILE A 151 39.29 -1.14 -30.07
N LEU A 152 40.28 -0.25 -29.96
CA LEU A 152 41.70 -0.60 -30.14
C LEU A 152 42.29 -1.54 -29.07
N ASP A 153 41.69 -1.70 -27.90
CA ASP A 153 42.25 -2.48 -26.78
C ASP A 153 41.46 -3.75 -26.38
N THR A 154 40.39 -4.10 -27.10
CA THR A 154 39.64 -5.37 -27.01
C THR A 154 40.07 -6.39 -28.07
N ASN A 155 40.77 -7.48 -27.79
CA ASN A 155 41.26 -8.32 -28.90
C ASN A 155 40.13 -8.89 -29.75
N ALA A 156 40.43 -9.20 -31.02
CA ALA A 156 39.54 -9.99 -31.84
C ALA A 156 39.45 -11.42 -31.28
N VAL A 157 38.27 -11.78 -30.79
CA VAL A 157 38.03 -13.06 -30.11
C VAL A 157 36.85 -13.80 -30.72
N PRO A 158 36.80 -15.14 -30.64
CA PRO A 158 35.62 -15.89 -31.07
C PRO A 158 34.43 -15.58 -30.16
N ASP A 159 33.21 -15.87 -30.64
CA ASP A 159 32.04 -15.99 -29.78
C ASP A 159 32.25 -17.21 -28.87
N PHE A 160 32.75 -16.98 -27.65
CA PHE A 160 33.12 -18.05 -26.71
C PHE A 160 31.96 -19.01 -26.41
N ARG A 161 30.72 -18.53 -26.44
CA ARG A 161 29.53 -19.36 -26.24
C ARG A 161 29.29 -20.28 -27.43
N ASN A 162 29.47 -19.77 -28.64
CA ASN A 162 28.99 -20.42 -29.86
C ASN A 162 30.08 -20.94 -30.80
N GLU A 163 31.36 -20.90 -30.38
CA GLU A 163 32.50 -21.20 -31.23
C GLU A 163 32.37 -22.53 -31.99
N GLN A 164 31.98 -23.61 -31.30
CA GLN A 164 31.77 -24.93 -31.91
C GLN A 164 30.64 -24.95 -32.94
N ARG A 165 29.50 -24.31 -32.62
CA ARG A 165 28.32 -24.23 -33.50
C ARG A 165 28.68 -23.60 -34.83
N ASP A 166 29.38 -22.49 -34.76
CA ASP A 166 29.59 -21.65 -35.93
C ASP A 166 30.75 -22.16 -36.79
N HIS A 167 31.74 -22.87 -36.22
CA HIS A 167 32.62 -23.75 -37.00
C HIS A 167 31.83 -24.83 -37.76
N GLY A 168 30.83 -25.46 -37.12
CA GLY A 168 29.99 -26.49 -37.74
C GLY A 168 29.15 -25.91 -38.88
N ARG A 169 28.56 -24.73 -38.68
CA ARG A 169 27.80 -24.02 -39.72
C ARG A 169 28.70 -23.60 -40.88
N LYS A 170 29.93 -23.15 -40.60
CA LYS A 170 30.91 -22.80 -41.63
C LYS A 170 31.31 -24.02 -42.46
N ALA A 171 31.56 -25.17 -41.82
CA ALA A 171 31.88 -26.41 -42.50
C ALA A 171 30.84 -26.78 -43.56
N LEU A 172 29.55 -26.69 -43.19
CA LEU A 172 28.45 -26.95 -44.12
C LEU A 172 28.36 -25.90 -45.23
N ARG A 173 28.48 -24.61 -44.88
CA ARG A 173 28.43 -23.52 -45.88
C ARG A 173 29.53 -23.62 -46.92
N ASP A 174 30.74 -24.03 -46.52
CA ASP A 174 31.87 -24.24 -47.44
C ASP A 174 31.61 -25.36 -48.45
N GLN A 175 30.64 -26.22 -48.17
CA GLN A 175 30.20 -27.32 -49.02
C GLN A 175 28.87 -27.02 -49.74
N GLY A 176 28.42 -25.75 -49.71
CA GLY A 176 27.29 -25.26 -50.49
C GLY A 176 25.94 -25.28 -49.78
N PHE A 177 25.88 -25.59 -48.49
CA PHE A 177 24.65 -25.43 -47.70
C PHE A 177 24.33 -23.94 -47.51
N THR A 178 23.06 -23.59 -47.61
CA THR A 178 22.59 -22.22 -47.31
C THR A 178 22.73 -21.90 -45.82
N VAL A 179 22.69 -20.61 -45.49
CA VAL A 179 22.72 -20.14 -44.09
C VAL A 179 21.59 -20.76 -43.27
N ALA A 180 20.39 -20.85 -43.84
CA ALA A 180 19.22 -21.43 -43.16
C ALA A 180 19.36 -22.95 -42.95
N GLU A 181 19.85 -23.68 -43.94
CA GLU A 181 20.08 -25.13 -43.81
C GLU A 181 21.15 -25.42 -42.75
N ALA A 182 22.29 -24.73 -42.81
CA ALA A 182 23.36 -24.90 -41.82
C ALA A 182 22.88 -24.55 -40.40
N ALA A 183 22.06 -23.51 -40.24
CA ALA A 183 21.51 -23.12 -38.94
C ALA A 183 20.51 -24.13 -38.38
N ASN A 184 19.72 -24.78 -39.24
CA ASN A 184 18.79 -25.83 -38.86
C ASN A 184 19.50 -27.14 -38.48
N ILE A 185 20.59 -27.47 -39.18
CA ILE A 185 21.38 -28.69 -38.95
C ILE A 185 22.27 -28.55 -37.70
N ILE A 186 22.89 -27.38 -37.51
CA ILE A 186 23.82 -27.11 -36.41
C ILE A 186 23.22 -26.03 -35.50
N ASN A 187 22.66 -26.46 -34.36
CA ASN A 187 22.06 -25.62 -33.33
C ASN A 187 22.75 -25.84 -31.96
N ASN A 188 22.43 -25.01 -30.96
CA ASN A 188 23.02 -25.07 -29.61
C ASN A 188 22.20 -25.88 -28.59
N ASP A 189 20.96 -26.25 -28.93
CA ASP A 189 19.99 -26.80 -27.97
C ASP A 189 19.32 -28.07 -28.49
N ALA A 190 19.49 -29.16 -27.72
CA ALA A 190 18.59 -30.30 -27.68
C ALA A 190 17.71 -30.21 -26.42
N GLY A 191 16.75 -29.28 -26.41
CA GLY A 191 15.72 -29.16 -25.37
C GLY A 191 14.32 -29.09 -25.98
N GLN A 192 13.47 -30.08 -25.69
CA GLN A 192 12.11 -30.30 -26.19
C GLN A 192 11.94 -30.38 -27.73
N GLY A 193 12.66 -31.32 -28.37
CA GLY A 193 12.27 -31.84 -29.70
C GLY A 193 13.26 -31.68 -30.85
N ASN A 194 14.38 -30.99 -30.66
CA ASN A 194 15.45 -30.89 -31.66
C ASN A 194 16.60 -31.85 -31.36
N ASN A 195 16.72 -32.93 -32.14
CA ASN A 195 17.79 -33.93 -32.02
C ASN A 195 18.91 -33.60 -33.02
N GLY A 196 19.88 -32.76 -32.66
CA GLY A 196 21.07 -32.46 -33.47
C GLY A 196 20.84 -32.56 -34.99
N PHE A 197 21.59 -33.42 -35.68
CA PHE A 197 21.31 -33.82 -37.07
C PHE A 197 21.07 -35.33 -37.25
N ALA A 198 20.86 -36.07 -36.16
CA ALA A 198 20.53 -37.48 -36.21
C ALA A 198 19.21 -37.73 -36.98
N GLY A 199 19.23 -38.64 -37.95
CA GLY A 199 18.11 -38.94 -38.82
C GLY A 199 17.93 -37.96 -39.98
N HIS A 200 18.82 -36.96 -40.14
CA HIS A 200 18.78 -36.06 -41.29
C HIS A 200 19.07 -36.83 -42.59
N PRO A 201 18.39 -36.54 -43.73
CA PRO A 201 18.58 -37.28 -44.98
C PRO A 201 20.03 -37.30 -45.52
N GLN A 202 20.83 -36.32 -45.11
CA GLN A 202 22.24 -36.16 -45.45
C GLN A 202 23.19 -36.44 -44.28
N GLU A 203 22.76 -37.20 -43.26
CA GLU A 203 23.54 -37.46 -42.04
C GLU A 203 24.99 -37.89 -42.33
N ALA A 204 25.20 -38.93 -43.14
CA ALA A 204 26.55 -39.41 -43.46
C ALA A 204 27.41 -38.38 -44.23
N LEU A 205 26.77 -37.53 -45.04
CA LEU A 205 27.45 -36.44 -45.73
C LEU A 205 27.86 -35.35 -44.73
N ILE A 206 26.97 -34.96 -43.82
CA ILE A 206 27.23 -33.99 -42.76
C ILE A 206 28.39 -34.46 -41.87
N GLU A 207 28.38 -35.73 -41.45
CA GLU A 207 29.48 -36.32 -40.68
C GLU A 207 30.82 -36.22 -41.42
N SER A 208 30.85 -36.54 -42.72
CA SER A 208 32.05 -36.42 -43.54
C SER A 208 32.52 -34.97 -43.64
N ILE A 209 31.60 -34.03 -43.83
CA ILE A 209 31.93 -32.60 -43.95
C ILE A 209 32.54 -32.08 -42.64
N LEU A 210 31.95 -32.42 -41.49
CA LEU A 210 32.48 -32.01 -40.19
C LEU A 210 33.84 -32.65 -39.91
N LEU A 211 34.01 -33.93 -40.27
CA LEU A 211 35.30 -34.62 -40.14
C LEU A 211 36.38 -33.97 -41.00
N ASP A 212 36.08 -33.67 -42.27
CA ASP A 212 36.99 -33.01 -43.22
C ASP A 212 37.34 -31.58 -42.78
N TYR A 213 36.42 -30.89 -42.09
CA TYR A 213 36.65 -29.57 -41.52
C TYR A 213 37.56 -29.60 -40.27
N GLY A 214 37.73 -30.76 -39.64
CA GLY A 214 38.61 -30.96 -38.48
C GLY A 214 37.92 -31.15 -37.13
N PHE A 215 36.62 -31.48 -37.12
CA PHE A 215 35.94 -31.92 -35.90
C PHE A 215 36.36 -33.33 -35.50
N THR A 216 36.49 -33.59 -34.20
CA THR A 216 36.75 -34.94 -33.68
C THR A 216 35.49 -35.80 -33.73
N SER A 217 35.65 -37.13 -33.77
CA SER A 217 34.50 -38.05 -33.74
C SER A 217 33.61 -37.85 -32.50
N ASN A 218 34.17 -37.41 -31.37
CA ASN A 218 33.40 -37.11 -30.17
C ASN A 218 32.55 -35.85 -30.33
N GLU A 219 33.13 -34.77 -30.89
CA GLU A 219 32.39 -33.54 -31.19
C GLU A 219 31.29 -33.80 -32.24
N ILE A 220 31.57 -34.59 -33.28
CA ILE A 220 30.56 -34.96 -34.28
C ILE A 220 29.41 -35.74 -33.64
N ASN A 221 29.70 -36.73 -32.78
CA ASN A 221 28.68 -37.47 -32.06
C ASN A 221 27.86 -36.57 -31.13
N GLN A 222 28.51 -35.62 -30.45
CA GLN A 222 27.85 -34.63 -29.62
C GLN A 222 26.88 -33.77 -30.45
N ILE A 223 27.36 -33.17 -31.54
CA ILE A 223 26.56 -32.33 -32.43
C ILE A 223 25.41 -33.13 -33.06
N LYS A 224 25.67 -34.38 -33.46
CA LYS A 224 24.68 -35.27 -34.08
C LYS A 224 23.48 -35.54 -33.16
N TRP A 225 23.73 -35.85 -31.90
CA TRP A 225 22.69 -36.31 -30.98
C TRP A 225 22.11 -35.19 -30.11
N TYR A 226 22.91 -34.17 -29.81
CA TYR A 226 22.62 -33.19 -28.77
C TYR A 226 22.81 -31.73 -29.21
N GLY A 227 23.26 -31.49 -30.45
CA GLY A 227 23.64 -30.15 -30.90
C GLY A 227 25.04 -29.74 -30.42
N ALA A 228 25.48 -28.58 -30.90
CA ALA A 228 26.78 -28.01 -30.53
C ALA A 228 26.78 -27.64 -29.03
N THR A 229 27.88 -27.95 -28.36
CA THR A 229 28.11 -27.65 -26.95
C THR A 229 28.39 -26.15 -26.79
N PRO A 230 27.56 -25.41 -26.04
CA PRO A 230 27.91 -24.05 -25.66
C PRO A 230 29.22 -24.05 -24.85
N PHE A 231 30.07 -23.05 -25.05
CA PHE A 231 31.34 -22.91 -24.31
C PHE A 231 32.33 -24.06 -24.50
N ALA A 232 32.28 -24.78 -25.63
CA ALA A 232 33.06 -26.01 -25.87
C ALA A 232 34.58 -25.86 -25.68
N TYR A 233 35.14 -24.65 -25.87
CA TYR A 233 36.57 -24.38 -25.87
C TYR A 233 37.02 -23.41 -24.77
N VAL A 234 36.16 -23.19 -23.78
CA VAL A 234 36.48 -22.44 -22.56
C VAL A 234 36.18 -23.27 -21.34
N ASN A 235 36.76 -22.88 -20.21
CA ASN A 235 36.40 -23.40 -18.90
C ASN A 235 35.76 -22.28 -18.08
N SER A 236 34.45 -22.34 -17.88
CA SER A 236 33.69 -21.33 -17.11
C SER A 236 34.09 -21.30 -15.63
N ASN A 237 34.59 -22.40 -15.05
CA ASN A 237 35.01 -22.40 -13.65
C ASN A 237 36.34 -21.67 -13.42
N THR A 238 37.22 -21.66 -14.42
CA THR A 238 38.54 -21.03 -14.34
C THR A 238 38.66 -19.79 -15.21
N CYS A 239 37.58 -19.39 -15.89
CA CYS A 239 37.51 -18.28 -16.83
C CYS A 239 38.70 -18.26 -17.80
N SER A 240 38.95 -19.41 -18.45
CA SER A 240 40.14 -19.62 -19.29
C SER A 240 39.77 -20.24 -20.64
N TYR A 241 40.46 -19.81 -21.71
CA TYR A 241 40.40 -20.45 -23.03
C TYR A 241 41.26 -21.71 -23.06
N ILE A 242 40.71 -22.82 -23.58
CA ILE A 242 41.34 -24.15 -23.54
C ILE A 242 41.42 -24.78 -24.94
N PRO A 243 42.24 -24.21 -25.85
CA PRO A 243 42.41 -24.78 -27.18
C PRO A 243 43.13 -26.14 -27.09
N ASP A 244 42.74 -27.07 -27.95
CA ASP A 244 43.43 -28.35 -28.07
C ASP A 244 44.57 -28.30 -29.10
N SER A 245 45.14 -29.47 -29.43
CA SER A 245 46.29 -29.58 -30.33
C SER A 245 46.05 -29.01 -31.74
N ARG A 246 44.81 -28.80 -32.19
CA ARG A 246 44.46 -28.17 -33.47
C ARG A 246 44.98 -26.74 -33.60
N ILE A 247 45.25 -26.06 -32.48
CA ILE A 247 45.84 -24.71 -32.50
C ILE A 247 47.21 -24.68 -33.19
N GLN A 248 47.96 -25.79 -33.11
CA GLN A 248 49.29 -25.94 -33.70
C GLN A 248 49.26 -26.44 -35.16
N ASP A 249 48.10 -26.88 -35.66
CA ASP A 249 47.95 -27.32 -37.05
C ASP A 249 47.69 -26.11 -37.98
N PRO A 250 48.60 -25.76 -38.90
CA PRO A 250 48.43 -24.62 -39.80
C PRO A 250 47.30 -24.79 -40.82
N ASN A 251 46.80 -26.02 -41.02
CA ASN A 251 45.67 -26.30 -41.91
C ASN A 251 44.32 -26.31 -41.18
N SER A 252 44.33 -26.41 -39.86
CA SER A 252 43.09 -26.41 -39.06
C SER A 252 42.53 -25.00 -38.93
N PRO A 253 41.21 -24.79 -39.15
CA PRO A 253 40.56 -23.51 -38.94
C PRO A 253 40.29 -23.21 -37.45
N PHE A 254 40.44 -24.20 -36.56
CA PHE A 254 40.14 -24.05 -35.14
C PHE A 254 41.15 -23.14 -34.43
N PHE A 255 40.63 -22.31 -33.52
CA PHE A 255 41.38 -21.40 -32.64
C PHE A 255 42.19 -20.34 -33.38
N LYS A 256 41.77 -20.02 -34.61
CA LYS A 256 42.41 -19.06 -35.51
C LYS A 256 41.37 -18.18 -36.19
N ASP A 257 41.76 -16.98 -36.56
CA ASP A 257 40.96 -16.11 -37.42
C ASP A 257 40.87 -16.63 -38.87
N CYS A 258 40.15 -15.90 -39.73
CA CYS A 258 40.03 -16.30 -41.14
C CYS A 258 41.36 -16.24 -41.90
N GLU A 259 42.35 -15.47 -41.42
CA GLU A 259 43.70 -15.39 -41.99
C GLU A 259 44.58 -16.55 -41.51
N LYS A 260 44.02 -17.45 -40.69
CA LYS A 260 44.71 -18.57 -40.04
C LYS A 260 45.76 -18.11 -39.04
N THR A 261 45.55 -16.94 -38.43
CA THR A 261 46.35 -16.45 -37.31
C THR A 261 45.73 -16.92 -36.00
N ILE A 262 46.56 -17.43 -35.08
CA ILE A 262 46.12 -17.90 -33.76
C ILE A 262 45.51 -16.75 -32.95
N TYR A 263 44.34 -16.98 -32.36
CA TYR A 263 43.71 -16.02 -31.45
C TYR A 263 44.63 -15.64 -30.29
N GLN A 264 44.77 -14.35 -30.03
CA GLN A 264 45.51 -13.79 -28.91
C GLN A 264 44.52 -13.49 -27.78
N ILE A 265 43.96 -14.54 -27.17
CA ILE A 265 42.98 -14.38 -26.10
C ILE A 265 43.71 -14.10 -24.80
N SER A 266 43.50 -12.90 -24.29
CA SER A 266 43.97 -12.48 -22.97
C SER A 266 42.93 -12.82 -21.90
N SER A 267 43.36 -12.74 -20.64
CA SER A 267 42.40 -12.78 -19.52
C SER A 267 41.37 -11.64 -19.63
N SER A 268 41.77 -10.48 -20.16
CA SER A 268 40.86 -9.34 -20.29
C SER A 268 39.67 -9.63 -21.20
N ASP A 269 39.89 -10.37 -22.29
CA ASP A 269 38.86 -10.67 -23.28
C ASP A 269 37.79 -11.63 -22.71
N LEU A 270 38.22 -12.61 -21.93
CA LEU A 270 37.33 -13.58 -21.28
C LEU A 270 36.48 -12.94 -20.18
N HIS A 271 36.99 -11.90 -19.52
CA HIS A 271 36.26 -11.18 -18.47
C HIS A 271 35.46 -9.99 -19.00
N ASN A 272 35.55 -9.70 -20.31
CA ASN A 272 34.88 -8.55 -20.90
C ASN A 272 33.35 -8.76 -20.90
N HIS A 273 32.57 -7.77 -20.44
CA HIS A 273 31.11 -7.87 -20.44
C HIS A 273 30.53 -8.12 -21.85
N MET A 274 31.19 -7.66 -22.91
CA MET A 274 30.73 -7.74 -24.31
C MET A 274 31.18 -9.01 -25.05
N SER A 275 31.81 -9.98 -24.38
CA SER A 275 32.45 -11.14 -25.03
C SER A 275 31.56 -12.36 -25.29
N TYR A 276 30.36 -12.41 -24.70
CA TYR A 276 29.56 -13.65 -24.59
C TYR A 276 30.29 -14.81 -23.90
N MET A 277 31.31 -14.54 -23.07
CA MET A 277 31.75 -15.50 -22.08
C MET A 277 30.63 -15.80 -21.07
N ASP A 278 30.74 -16.94 -20.38
CA ASP A 278 29.85 -17.31 -19.26
C ASP A 278 29.68 -16.12 -18.30
N VAL A 279 28.43 -15.88 -17.87
CA VAL A 279 28.08 -14.70 -17.09
C VAL A 279 28.89 -14.58 -15.79
N SER A 280 29.24 -15.72 -15.21
CA SER A 280 30.06 -15.82 -13.99
C SER A 280 31.51 -15.33 -14.16
N CYS A 281 32.00 -15.25 -15.40
CA CYS A 281 33.35 -14.80 -15.72
C CYS A 281 33.43 -13.32 -16.09
N ARG A 282 32.32 -12.68 -16.43
CA ARG A 282 32.34 -11.30 -16.93
C ARG A 282 32.39 -10.32 -15.75
N ASN A 283 33.31 -9.34 -15.76
CA ASN A 283 33.44 -8.38 -14.67
C ASN A 283 34.14 -7.05 -15.03
N GLN A 284 34.43 -6.79 -16.31
CA GLN A 284 35.09 -5.54 -16.70
C GLN A 284 34.77 -5.07 -18.13
N PHE A 285 34.99 -3.77 -18.35
CA PHE A 285 35.23 -3.19 -19.68
C PHE A 285 36.71 -2.78 -19.82
N THR A 286 37.18 -2.54 -21.04
CA THR A 286 38.52 -1.99 -21.27
C THR A 286 38.53 -0.46 -21.15
N THR A 287 39.71 0.15 -21.10
CA THR A 287 39.83 1.62 -21.11
C THR A 287 39.30 2.20 -22.43
N GLY A 288 39.56 1.53 -23.55
CA GLY A 288 39.06 1.91 -24.87
C GLY A 288 37.54 1.82 -24.96
N GLN A 289 36.90 0.82 -24.35
CA GLN A 289 35.44 0.77 -24.21
C GLN A 289 34.93 1.96 -23.39
N GLY A 290 35.60 2.30 -22.28
CA GLY A 290 35.32 3.52 -21.52
C GLY A 290 35.31 4.78 -22.37
N ILE A 291 36.39 5.00 -23.12
CA ILE A 291 36.54 6.16 -24.03
C ILE A 291 35.45 6.15 -25.10
N PHE A 292 35.18 5.00 -25.72
CA PHE A 292 34.18 4.88 -26.78
C PHE A 292 32.78 5.24 -26.27
N MET A 293 32.41 4.85 -25.05
CA MET A 293 31.13 5.24 -24.44
C MET A 293 31.01 6.76 -24.31
N HIS A 294 32.06 7.45 -23.84
CA HIS A 294 32.08 8.92 -23.78
C HIS A 294 31.99 9.55 -25.16
N GLU A 295 32.78 9.09 -26.12
CA GLU A 295 32.72 9.58 -27.50
C GLU A 295 31.35 9.36 -28.13
N TYR A 296 30.70 8.23 -27.84
CA TYR A 296 29.36 7.92 -28.33
C TYR A 296 28.30 8.86 -27.75
N ILE A 297 28.45 9.21 -26.46
CA ILE A 297 27.59 10.20 -25.79
C ILE A 297 27.84 11.61 -26.34
N GLU A 298 29.10 12.04 -26.43
CA GLU A 298 29.48 13.39 -26.88
C GLU A 298 29.13 13.65 -28.34
N ASN A 299 29.26 12.64 -29.21
CA ASN A 299 28.99 12.76 -30.65
C ASN A 299 27.53 12.45 -31.03
N ASP A 300 26.62 12.43 -30.06
CA ASP A 300 25.22 12.11 -30.29
C ASP A 300 24.47 13.24 -31.01
N ASN A 301 24.59 13.24 -32.34
CA ASN A 301 23.91 14.19 -33.23
C ASN A 301 22.38 14.02 -33.28
N SER A 302 21.82 13.06 -32.54
CA SER A 302 20.37 12.84 -32.43
C SER A 302 19.75 13.40 -31.15
N ASP A 303 20.53 14.13 -30.33
CA ASP A 303 20.13 14.63 -29.00
C ASP A 303 19.54 13.53 -28.09
N TYR A 304 19.88 12.27 -28.36
CA TYR A 304 19.33 11.11 -27.69
C TYR A 304 19.71 11.07 -26.20
N PHE A 305 20.96 11.38 -25.85
CA PHE A 305 21.43 11.51 -24.47
C PHE A 305 21.08 12.87 -23.87
N LEU A 306 20.90 13.92 -24.67
CA LEU A 306 20.66 15.28 -24.17
C LEU A 306 19.43 15.34 -23.27
N ASP A 307 18.33 14.74 -23.70
CA ASP A 307 17.08 14.66 -22.92
C ASP A 307 17.17 13.73 -21.69
N ARG A 308 18.24 12.93 -21.58
CA ARG A 308 18.47 11.94 -20.51
C ARG A 308 19.52 12.36 -19.51
N PHE A 309 20.26 13.43 -19.81
CA PHE A 309 21.11 14.06 -18.81
C PHE A 309 20.24 14.73 -17.76
N VAL A 310 20.54 14.45 -16.50
CA VAL A 310 19.81 15.01 -15.37
C VAL A 310 20.03 16.52 -15.37
N GLN A 311 18.94 17.29 -15.48
CA GLN A 311 18.99 18.76 -15.49
C GLN A 311 19.50 19.32 -14.15
N HIS A 312 19.12 18.65 -13.05
CA HIS A 312 19.56 18.93 -11.68
C HIS A 312 20.37 17.73 -11.18
N PRO A 313 21.72 17.76 -11.28
CA PRO A 313 22.53 16.57 -11.05
C PRO A 313 22.56 16.12 -9.59
N LEU A 314 22.17 16.99 -8.65
CA LEU A 314 21.96 16.68 -7.24
C LEU A 314 20.49 16.32 -7.02
N ASP A 315 20.24 15.31 -6.20
CA ASP A 315 18.90 14.80 -5.87
C ASP A 315 18.97 14.24 -4.44
N LEU A 316 18.43 15.01 -3.50
CA LEU A 316 18.35 14.74 -2.08
C LEU A 316 16.90 14.49 -1.69
N TYR A 317 16.67 13.40 -0.97
CA TYR A 317 15.32 13.03 -0.57
C TYR A 317 15.24 12.55 0.87
N THR A 318 14.02 12.59 1.40
CA THR A 318 13.63 11.94 2.65
C THR A 318 12.51 10.96 2.30
N ARG A 319 12.54 9.73 2.82
CA ARG A 319 11.54 8.73 2.43
C ARG A 319 10.16 9.03 2.99
N ASP A 320 9.13 8.93 2.17
CA ASP A 320 7.71 8.99 2.61
C ASP A 320 7.28 7.76 3.43
N HIS A 321 7.87 6.61 3.11
CA HIS A 321 7.65 5.31 3.74
C HIS A 321 8.87 4.42 3.46
N GLU A 322 8.94 3.24 4.09
CA GLU A 322 10.13 2.37 4.00
C GLU A 322 10.56 2.00 2.56
N GLY A 323 9.61 1.81 1.65
CA GLY A 323 9.86 1.43 0.25
C GLY A 323 10.08 2.59 -0.71
N ASP A 324 10.19 3.83 -0.22
CA ASP A 324 10.41 5.00 -1.07
C ASP A 324 11.88 5.10 -1.53
N ILE A 325 12.07 5.37 -2.82
CA ILE A 325 13.37 5.56 -3.49
C ILE A 325 13.63 7.00 -3.91
N GLY A 326 12.75 7.91 -3.50
CA GLY A 326 12.73 9.29 -3.96
C GLY A 326 12.27 9.41 -5.41
N GLN A 327 11.37 8.52 -5.87
CA GLN A 327 10.72 8.65 -7.17
C GLN A 327 9.66 9.76 -7.11
N GLU A 328 9.60 10.62 -8.13
CA GLU A 328 8.68 11.75 -8.17
C GLU A 328 7.70 11.67 -9.37
N PRO A 329 6.37 11.62 -9.14
CA PRO A 329 5.73 11.41 -7.85
C PRO A 329 5.95 9.98 -7.32
N ASN A 330 5.88 9.82 -6.00
CA ASN A 330 5.91 8.54 -5.30
C ASN A 330 4.64 7.74 -5.62
N ILE A 331 4.83 6.58 -6.23
CA ILE A 331 3.77 5.64 -6.62
C ILE A 331 3.75 4.36 -5.78
N HIS A 332 4.64 4.25 -4.79
CA HIS A 332 4.87 3.02 -4.04
C HIS A 332 3.98 2.93 -2.79
N THR A 333 3.41 4.05 -2.34
CA THR A 333 2.49 4.09 -1.21
C THR A 333 1.38 5.12 -1.42
N ASP A 334 0.21 4.85 -0.86
CA ASP A 334 -0.86 5.84 -0.66
C ASP A 334 -0.85 6.44 0.74
N ILE A 335 -0.04 5.89 1.64
CA ILE A 335 0.20 6.37 2.99
C ILE A 335 1.57 7.07 3.01
N PHE A 336 1.57 8.38 2.87
CA PHE A 336 2.78 9.22 2.76
C PHE A 336 3.05 10.05 4.02
N TRP A 337 2.32 9.75 5.11
CA TRP A 337 2.43 10.41 6.40
C TRP A 337 3.03 9.48 7.48
N GLN A 338 3.78 8.48 7.04
CA GLN A 338 4.43 7.49 7.90
C GLN A 338 5.93 7.38 7.61
N SER A 339 6.58 8.50 7.28
CA SER A 339 8.02 8.52 7.01
C SER A 339 8.81 7.77 8.08
N SER A 340 9.61 6.79 7.66
CA SER A 340 10.56 6.06 8.51
C SER A 340 11.86 6.84 8.73
N ASP A 341 12.11 7.86 7.89
CA ASP A 341 13.27 8.74 7.99
C ASP A 341 13.03 9.94 8.91
N ILE A 342 11.82 10.08 9.44
CA ILE A 342 11.51 10.99 10.53
C ILE A 342 11.22 10.14 11.78
N TRP A 343 11.86 10.43 12.90
CA TRP A 343 11.51 9.82 14.19
C TRP A 343 11.75 10.77 15.35
N VAL A 344 11.19 10.43 16.50
CA VAL A 344 11.22 11.28 17.70
C VAL A 344 11.72 10.45 18.88
N ARG A 345 12.53 11.07 19.74
CA ARG A 345 13.00 10.53 21.01
C ARG A 345 12.67 11.52 22.12
N ASN A 346 12.21 11.05 23.29
CA ASN A 346 11.91 11.93 24.44
C ASN A 346 13.17 12.31 25.25
N GLN A 347 14.34 11.85 24.81
CA GLN A 347 15.64 12.10 25.43
C GLN A 347 16.72 12.14 24.34
N ASN A 348 17.81 12.87 24.58
CA ASN A 348 18.95 12.85 23.67
C ASN A 348 19.79 11.58 23.89
N ASP A 349 19.34 10.46 23.33
CA ASP A 349 20.05 9.18 23.34
C ASP A 349 20.95 8.95 22.11
N GLY A 350 21.11 9.99 21.27
CA GLY A 350 22.00 10.02 20.11
C GLY A 350 21.48 9.26 18.87
N LEU A 351 22.30 9.24 17.81
CA LEU A 351 21.90 8.80 16.46
C LEU A 351 21.78 7.28 16.25
N LEU A 352 22.20 6.48 17.22
CA LEU A 352 22.16 5.01 17.12
C LEU A 352 20.76 4.46 17.36
N ASN A 353 19.95 5.16 18.16
CA ASN A 353 18.59 4.74 18.47
C ASN A 353 17.60 5.39 17.49
N GLN A 354 17.23 4.64 16.46
CA GLN A 354 16.35 5.11 15.38
C GLN A 354 14.91 4.63 15.57
N THR A 355 14.53 4.31 16.81
CA THR A 355 13.16 3.89 17.13
C THR A 355 12.32 5.11 17.47
N HIS A 356 11.15 5.22 16.83
CA HIS A 356 10.21 6.30 17.11
C HIS A 356 9.54 6.13 18.48
N GLN A 357 9.36 7.25 19.18
CA GLN A 357 8.50 7.43 20.34
C GLN A 357 7.49 8.54 20.07
N ASN A 358 6.31 8.44 20.68
CA ASN A 358 5.40 9.57 20.71
C ASN A 358 6.05 10.74 21.47
N PRO A 359 6.02 11.97 20.94
CA PRO A 359 6.52 13.15 21.64
C PRO A 359 5.78 13.38 22.96
N GLU A 360 6.51 13.81 23.99
CA GLU A 360 5.95 14.16 25.30
C GLU A 360 5.87 15.69 25.42
N TYR A 361 4.72 16.21 25.87
CA TYR A 361 4.63 17.63 26.21
C TYR A 361 5.34 17.91 27.54
N ASP A 362 6.37 18.75 27.49
CA ASP A 362 7.02 19.38 28.64
C ASP A 362 7.37 20.83 28.26
N PRO A 363 6.94 21.84 29.05
CA PRO A 363 7.21 23.24 28.73
C PRO A 363 8.68 23.64 28.85
N SER A 364 9.54 22.75 29.36
CA SER A 364 10.95 23.01 29.69
C SER A 364 11.93 21.98 29.13
N SER A 365 11.45 20.82 28.68
CA SER A 365 12.27 19.75 28.12
C SER A 365 11.86 19.48 26.66
N PRO A 366 12.79 19.55 25.70
CA PRO A 366 12.47 19.25 24.32
C PRO A 366 12.37 17.74 24.08
N ASN A 367 11.62 17.39 23.05
CA ASN A 367 11.81 16.14 22.33
C ASN A 367 12.90 16.33 21.26
N TYR A 368 13.51 15.24 20.83
CA TYR A 368 14.54 15.24 19.80
C TYR A 368 13.96 14.58 18.55
N VAL A 369 13.72 15.39 17.52
CA VAL A 369 13.26 14.93 16.21
C VAL A 369 14.47 14.71 15.32
N TYR A 370 14.53 13.57 14.67
CA TYR A 370 15.62 13.23 13.76
C TYR A 370 15.05 13.08 12.36
N VAL A 371 15.79 13.61 11.38
CA VAL A 371 15.47 13.50 9.96
C VAL A 371 16.67 12.94 9.23
N ARG A 372 16.49 11.84 8.52
CA ARG A 372 17.49 11.28 7.61
C ARG A 372 17.29 11.83 6.21
N VAL A 373 18.34 12.41 5.65
CA VAL A 373 18.40 12.84 4.25
C VAL A 373 19.34 11.91 3.48
N ILE A 374 18.91 11.46 2.31
CA ILE A 374 19.63 10.52 1.46
C ILE A 374 19.98 11.23 0.15
N ASN A 375 21.21 11.02 -0.34
CA ASN A 375 21.66 11.51 -1.64
C ASN A 375 21.60 10.38 -2.67
N LYS A 376 20.55 10.34 -3.50
CA LYS A 376 20.38 9.35 -4.58
C LYS A 376 21.13 9.69 -5.86
N SER A 377 21.84 10.82 -5.87
CA SER A 377 22.52 11.33 -7.05
C SER A 377 23.95 10.82 -7.19
N CYS A 378 24.54 11.06 -8.37
CA CYS A 378 25.91 10.72 -8.73
C CYS A 378 26.99 11.70 -8.23
N ILE A 379 26.59 12.79 -7.58
CA ILE A 379 27.51 13.82 -7.09
C ILE A 379 27.33 14.03 -5.59
N ALA A 380 28.36 14.50 -4.90
CA ALA A 380 28.22 14.91 -3.51
C ALA A 380 27.36 16.17 -3.41
N SER A 381 26.56 16.29 -2.34
CA SER A 381 25.92 17.56 -1.99
C SER A 381 26.98 18.60 -1.64
N THR A 382 26.62 19.88 -1.71
CA THR A 382 27.59 20.96 -1.52
C THR A 382 27.81 21.33 -0.06
N GLY A 383 26.90 20.87 0.83
CA GLY A 383 26.90 21.27 2.23
C GLY A 383 26.33 22.68 2.44
N THR A 384 25.59 23.19 1.46
CA THR A 384 24.86 24.47 1.54
C THR A 384 23.35 24.28 1.37
N GLU A 385 22.90 23.05 1.15
CA GLU A 385 21.48 22.71 1.08
C GLU A 385 20.84 22.85 2.46
N GLU A 386 19.58 23.29 2.53
CA GLU A 386 18.88 23.56 3.79
C GLU A 386 17.73 22.57 3.98
N LEU A 387 17.62 22.06 5.20
CA LEU A 387 16.51 21.24 5.68
C LEU A 387 15.67 22.04 6.67
N PHE A 388 14.39 22.19 6.34
CA PHE A 388 13.38 22.80 7.19
C PHE A 388 12.54 21.70 7.83
N LEU A 389 12.34 21.79 9.14
CA LEU A 389 11.43 20.91 9.85
C LEU A 389 10.27 21.74 10.40
N HIS A 390 9.05 21.34 10.06
CA HIS A 390 7.81 21.96 10.50
C HIS A 390 6.98 20.98 11.31
N TRP A 391 6.09 21.51 12.13
CA TRP A 391 4.96 20.76 12.66
C TRP A 391 3.64 21.39 12.20
N ALA A 392 2.60 20.57 12.12
CA ALA A 392 1.22 21.01 11.96
C ALA A 392 0.32 20.19 12.87
N LYS A 393 -0.82 20.74 13.24
CA LYS A 393 -1.90 20.00 13.84
C LYS A 393 -2.39 18.96 12.83
N ALA A 394 -2.49 17.70 13.25
CA ALA A 394 -2.84 16.64 12.31
C ALA A 394 -4.25 16.86 11.79
N GLY A 395 -4.31 17.04 10.48
CA GLY A 395 -5.52 17.24 9.74
C GLY A 395 -5.39 16.63 8.37
N ILE A 396 -6.47 15.99 7.95
CA ILE A 396 -6.53 15.23 6.70
C ILE A 396 -6.63 16.15 5.46
N GLY A 397 -6.56 17.47 5.67
CA GLY A 397 -6.79 18.54 4.69
C GLY A 397 -5.62 19.51 4.47
N GLY A 398 -4.39 19.16 4.87
CA GLY A 398 -3.29 20.12 4.94
C GLY A 398 -2.63 20.46 3.61
N GLY A 399 -2.62 21.74 3.23
CA GLY A 399 -1.81 22.25 2.14
C GLY A 399 -0.76 23.26 2.60
N TRP A 400 0.31 23.38 1.82
CA TRP A 400 1.39 24.32 2.03
C TRP A 400 1.08 25.70 1.42
N PRO A 401 1.56 26.82 2.01
CA PRO A 401 2.37 26.89 3.24
C PRO A 401 1.56 27.11 4.52
N ALA A 402 0.32 27.60 4.42
CA ALA A 402 -0.37 28.26 5.52
C ALA A 402 -0.57 27.39 6.78
N LEU A 403 -0.76 26.07 6.62
CA LEU A 403 -0.92 25.16 7.76
C LEU A 403 0.39 24.89 8.51
N TRP A 404 1.54 25.08 7.86
CA TRP A 404 2.85 24.61 8.35
C TRP A 404 3.76 25.74 8.85
N ASN A 405 3.41 27.00 8.59
CA ASN A 405 4.29 28.16 8.82
C ASN A 405 3.74 29.17 9.84
N GLY A 406 2.71 28.81 10.61
CA GLY A 406 2.12 29.67 11.63
C GLY A 406 1.16 30.74 11.13
N GLU A 407 0.82 30.76 9.83
CA GLU A 407 -0.20 31.67 9.30
C GLU A 407 -1.59 31.39 9.87
N ILE A 408 -1.93 30.12 10.10
CA ILE A 408 -3.19 29.72 10.74
C ILE A 408 -2.98 29.64 12.25
N ASN A 409 -3.47 30.66 12.97
CA ASN A 409 -3.31 30.80 14.41
C ASN A 409 -4.58 31.21 15.16
N ASP A 410 -5.73 31.25 14.48
CA ASP A 410 -7.05 31.53 15.05
C ASP A 410 -7.97 30.34 14.75
N PRO A 411 -8.66 29.78 15.76
CA PRO A 411 -8.67 30.19 17.16
C PRO A 411 -7.46 29.66 17.97
N VAL A 412 -6.62 28.81 17.39
CA VAL A 412 -5.40 28.25 17.99
C VAL A 412 -4.33 28.06 16.91
N LEU A 413 -3.05 28.02 17.31
CA LEU A 413 -1.92 27.76 16.41
C LEU A 413 -2.01 26.37 15.79
N MET A 414 -2.03 26.30 14.45
CA MET A 414 -2.22 25.04 13.72
C MET A 414 -0.92 24.48 13.12
N GLY A 415 0.20 25.17 13.23
CA GLY A 415 1.51 24.69 12.80
C GLY A 415 2.57 25.77 12.87
N ASP A 416 3.83 25.41 12.83
CA ASP A 416 4.95 26.35 12.84
C ASP A 416 6.24 25.68 12.33
N LEU A 417 7.25 26.50 12.00
CA LEU A 417 8.62 26.04 11.82
C LEU A 417 9.18 25.57 13.17
N ILE A 418 9.69 24.35 13.24
CA ILE A 418 10.48 23.88 14.38
C ILE A 418 11.87 24.52 14.28
N TYR A 419 12.61 24.23 13.20
CA TYR A 419 13.91 24.82 12.96
C TYR A 419 14.40 24.57 11.52
N GLU A 420 15.44 25.29 11.13
CA GLU A 420 16.16 25.17 9.86
C GLU A 420 17.61 24.73 10.14
N GLN A 421 18.12 23.74 9.41
CA GLN A 421 19.51 23.31 9.50
C GLN A 421 20.16 23.14 8.12
N THR A 422 21.44 23.46 8.03
CA THR A 422 22.24 23.14 6.85
C THR A 422 22.53 21.65 6.81
N ILE A 423 22.24 21.02 5.68
CA ILE A 423 22.54 19.62 5.40
C ILE A 423 24.07 19.49 5.22
N PRO A 424 24.75 18.59 5.95
CA PRO A 424 26.18 18.38 5.76
C PRO A 424 26.47 17.81 4.35
N ILE A 425 27.75 17.79 3.94
CA ILE A 425 28.13 17.16 2.68
C ILE A 425 27.79 15.66 2.75
N ILE A 426 26.88 15.21 1.89
CA ILE A 426 26.49 13.82 1.70
C ILE A 426 27.13 13.34 0.39
N GLN A 427 27.98 12.31 0.47
CA GLN A 427 28.56 11.70 -0.72
C GLN A 427 27.47 11.04 -1.59
N SER A 428 27.77 10.79 -2.86
CA SER A 428 26.87 10.03 -3.74
C SER A 428 26.49 8.69 -3.10
N GLY A 429 25.18 8.39 -3.09
CA GLY A 429 24.62 7.18 -2.45
C GLY A 429 24.69 7.19 -0.91
N GLY A 430 25.16 8.27 -0.30
CA GLY A 430 25.28 8.42 1.15
C GLY A 430 24.03 8.99 1.80
N GLU A 431 24.08 9.11 3.13
CA GLU A 431 23.02 9.68 3.96
C GLU A 431 23.60 10.53 5.10
N ALA A 432 22.78 11.41 5.66
CA ALA A 432 23.06 12.11 6.92
C ALA A 432 21.79 12.19 7.78
N ILE A 433 21.97 12.20 9.10
CA ILE A 433 20.88 12.37 10.06
C ILE A 433 21.07 13.72 10.75
N LEU A 434 20.04 14.55 10.71
CA LEU A 434 19.98 15.85 11.39
C LEU A 434 19.07 15.74 12.62
N GLU A 435 19.48 16.35 13.74
CA GLU A 435 18.78 16.32 15.03
C GLU A 435 18.21 17.70 15.34
N PHE A 436 16.94 17.76 15.72
CA PHE A 436 16.17 18.97 16.01
C PHE A 436 15.60 18.89 17.42
N GLU A 437 15.74 19.94 18.21
CA GLU A 437 14.99 20.10 19.45
C GLU A 437 13.58 20.61 19.14
N TRP A 438 12.55 19.93 19.66
CA TRP A 438 11.16 20.32 19.47
C TRP A 438 10.41 20.36 20.80
N TYR A 439 9.83 21.51 21.10
CA TYR A 439 8.86 21.71 22.17
C TYR A 439 7.46 21.63 21.53
N PRO A 440 6.78 20.48 21.61
CA PRO A 440 5.45 20.37 21.03
C PRO A 440 4.48 21.36 21.70
N PRO A 441 3.46 21.86 20.98
CA PRO A 441 2.39 22.64 21.56
C PRO A 441 1.70 21.90 22.71
N ASP A 442 1.12 22.63 23.67
CA ASP A 442 0.37 22.04 24.77
C ASP A 442 -0.90 21.38 24.21
N PRO A 443 -1.09 20.05 24.39
CA PRO A 443 -2.33 19.39 24.01
C PRO A 443 -3.56 20.04 24.67
N ASP A 444 -3.42 20.60 25.87
CA ASP A 444 -4.52 21.26 26.60
C ASP A 444 -5.00 22.54 25.87
N ASP A 445 -4.20 23.17 24.98
CA ASP A 445 -4.64 24.33 24.19
C ASP A 445 -5.70 23.99 23.14
N TYR A 446 -5.88 22.71 22.83
CA TYR A 446 -6.77 22.24 21.78
C TYR A 446 -8.05 21.59 22.31
N VAL A 447 -8.11 21.21 23.60
CA VAL A 447 -9.17 20.37 24.19
C VAL A 447 -10.59 20.88 23.94
N ASP A 448 -10.79 22.20 23.91
CA ASP A 448 -12.11 22.82 23.67
C ASP A 448 -12.68 22.53 22.27
N TYR A 449 -11.86 22.02 21.35
CA TYR A 449 -12.25 21.65 19.99
C TYR A 449 -12.47 20.14 19.80
N SER A 450 -12.20 19.30 20.81
CA SER A 450 -12.45 17.85 20.76
C SER A 450 -13.61 17.48 21.67
N PRO A 451 -14.52 16.59 21.21
CA PRO A 451 -15.63 16.13 22.05
C PRO A 451 -15.20 15.36 23.31
N ASN A 452 -13.96 14.85 23.40
CA ASN A 452 -13.51 13.94 24.46
C ASN A 452 -12.24 14.36 25.22
N ASN A 453 -11.71 15.58 25.04
CA ASN A 453 -10.52 16.09 25.75
C ASN A 453 -9.26 15.18 25.68
N ASP A 454 -9.13 14.40 24.61
CA ASP A 454 -8.16 13.30 24.45
C ASP A 454 -6.91 13.67 23.63
N PRO A 455 -5.85 12.83 23.61
CA PRO A 455 -4.57 13.15 23.00
C PRO A 455 -4.70 13.61 21.54
N TRP A 456 -3.87 14.60 21.24
CA TRP A 456 -3.95 15.37 20.03
C TRP A 456 -2.89 14.87 19.03
N HIS A 457 -3.36 14.50 17.84
CA HIS A 457 -2.48 14.10 16.73
C HIS A 457 -1.83 15.33 16.07
N PHE A 458 -0.56 15.22 15.72
CA PHE A 458 0.22 16.23 15.01
C PHE A 458 0.96 15.58 13.84
N CYS A 459 1.38 16.38 12.89
CA CYS A 459 2.23 15.95 11.79
C CYS A 459 3.55 16.70 11.83
N LEU A 460 4.63 16.03 11.48
CA LEU A 460 5.93 16.60 11.17
C LEU A 460 6.09 16.62 9.65
N LEU A 461 6.69 17.69 9.12
CA LEU A 461 7.04 17.82 7.70
C LEU A 461 8.49 18.26 7.57
N SER A 462 9.29 17.42 6.95
CA SER A 462 10.63 17.76 6.49
C SER A 462 10.54 18.35 5.08
N ARG A 463 11.31 19.40 4.79
CA ARG A 463 11.41 20.04 3.47
C ARG A 463 12.86 20.39 3.16
N ILE A 464 13.41 19.77 2.13
CA ILE A 464 14.72 20.12 1.57
C ILE A 464 14.50 21.27 0.58
N VAL A 465 15.15 22.41 0.80
CA VAL A 465 14.99 23.59 -0.06
C VAL A 465 16.35 24.03 -0.56
N THR A 466 16.59 23.85 -1.86
CA THR A 466 17.85 24.25 -2.50
C THR A 466 17.65 24.53 -3.99
N PRO A 467 18.37 25.51 -4.57
CA PRO A 467 18.34 25.74 -6.02
C PRO A 467 19.05 24.63 -6.83
N ASN A 468 19.90 23.81 -6.21
CA ASN A 468 20.62 22.74 -6.88
C ASN A 468 19.77 21.47 -7.09
N ASP A 469 18.71 21.35 -6.30
CA ASP A 469 17.74 20.26 -6.28
C ASP A 469 16.36 20.85 -5.91
N PRO A 470 15.73 21.56 -6.87
CA PRO A 470 14.44 22.20 -6.63
C PRO A 470 13.31 21.18 -6.66
N MET A 471 12.22 21.48 -5.95
CA MET A 471 10.95 20.73 -6.03
C MET A 471 10.57 20.43 -7.49
N ALA A 472 10.40 19.15 -7.84
CA ALA A 472 10.03 18.71 -9.18
C ALA A 472 8.67 19.25 -9.63
N PHE A 473 7.73 19.41 -8.69
CA PHE A 473 6.39 19.93 -8.91
C PHE A 473 6.07 21.11 -8.00
N PRO A 474 5.37 22.16 -8.51
CA PRO A 474 4.90 23.25 -7.68
C PRO A 474 4.02 22.76 -6.52
N GLU A 475 4.32 23.23 -5.31
CA GLU A 475 3.63 22.86 -4.06
C GLU A 475 2.25 23.52 -3.88
N ILE A 476 1.66 24.03 -4.96
CA ILE A 476 0.39 24.79 -4.97
C ILE A 476 -0.84 23.95 -5.36
N SER A 477 -0.65 22.71 -5.82
CA SER A 477 -1.74 21.81 -6.20
C SER A 477 -1.39 20.33 -6.01
N GLY A 478 -2.36 19.54 -5.55
CA GLY A 478 -2.19 18.12 -5.24
C GLY A 478 -1.34 17.88 -3.99
N ASN A 479 -1.05 16.61 -3.73
CA ASN A 479 -0.28 16.22 -2.54
C ASN A 479 1.22 16.49 -2.71
N MET A 480 1.75 17.52 -2.03
CA MET A 480 3.15 17.94 -2.19
C MET A 480 4.19 16.92 -1.73
N VAL A 481 3.82 16.04 -0.79
CA VAL A 481 4.69 15.02 -0.19
C VAL A 481 4.90 13.91 -1.21
N LYS A 482 3.80 13.31 -1.72
CA LYS A 482 3.92 12.32 -2.81
C LYS A 482 4.56 12.90 -4.07
N ARG A 483 4.38 14.19 -4.36
CA ARG A 483 4.86 14.77 -5.62
C ARG A 483 6.34 15.12 -5.59
N ASN A 484 6.88 15.48 -4.43
CA ASN A 484 8.27 15.93 -4.32
C ASN A 484 9.03 15.14 -3.26
N ASN A 485 10.10 14.47 -3.66
CA ASN A 485 10.92 13.64 -2.76
C ASN A 485 11.71 14.47 -1.73
N ASN A 486 11.82 15.78 -1.98
CA ASN A 486 12.38 16.75 -1.06
C ASN A 486 11.48 16.95 0.19
N ASN A 487 10.23 16.50 0.14
CA ASN A 487 9.26 16.59 1.22
C ASN A 487 8.95 15.20 1.77
N ALA A 488 8.94 15.04 3.10
CA ALA A 488 8.41 13.83 3.73
C ALA A 488 7.67 14.18 5.02
N SER A 489 6.63 13.42 5.34
CA SER A 489 5.79 13.70 6.50
C SER A 489 5.60 12.49 7.43
N LYS A 490 5.36 12.78 8.71
CA LYS A 490 5.11 11.77 9.73
C LYS A 490 4.04 12.22 10.72
N ASN A 491 3.06 11.37 10.97
CA ASN A 491 2.10 11.57 12.05
C ASN A 491 2.69 11.15 13.39
N VAL A 492 2.41 11.95 14.40
CA VAL A 492 2.87 11.77 15.78
C VAL A 492 1.73 12.12 16.74
N THR A 493 1.64 11.43 17.88
CA THR A 493 0.71 11.80 18.93
C THR A 493 1.48 12.45 20.07
N VAL A 494 1.16 13.70 20.42
CA VAL A 494 1.77 14.34 21.60
C VAL A 494 1.04 13.86 22.83
N VAL A 495 1.76 13.20 23.73
CA VAL A 495 1.22 12.71 24.99
C VAL A 495 1.56 13.71 26.11
N SER A 496 0.54 14.20 26.82
CA SER A 496 0.74 14.79 28.14
C SER A 496 1.00 13.65 29.12
N ASN A 497 1.93 13.82 30.06
CA ASN A 497 2.22 12.89 31.16
C ASN A 497 0.91 12.18 31.60
N PRO A 498 0.75 10.85 31.41
CA PRO A 498 -0.55 10.21 31.41
C PRO A 498 -1.27 10.52 32.72
N LYS A 499 -2.32 11.35 32.66
CA LYS A 499 -3.22 11.52 33.79
C LYS A 499 -3.74 10.10 34.09
N PRO A 500 -3.53 9.57 35.31
CA PRO A 500 -4.10 8.29 35.68
C PRO A 500 -5.62 8.37 35.48
N GLY A 501 -6.16 7.66 34.49
CA GLY A 501 -7.60 7.67 34.15
C GLY A 501 -8.03 8.42 32.88
N SER A 502 -7.17 8.62 31.87
CA SER A 502 -7.62 8.95 30.49
C SER A 502 -7.70 7.65 29.68
N LEU A 503 -8.83 6.93 29.71
CA LEU A 503 -10.05 7.03 28.89
C LEU A 503 -9.81 6.72 27.40
N ALA A 504 -10.11 5.46 27.03
CA ALA A 504 -10.25 4.87 25.69
C ALA A 504 -9.07 5.02 24.69
N PRO A 505 -8.60 3.92 24.06
CA PRO A 505 -7.78 4.07 22.86
C PRO A 505 -8.56 4.84 21.79
N GLY A 506 -8.02 5.96 21.31
CA GLY A 506 -8.70 6.85 20.37
C GLY A 506 -7.96 8.18 20.19
N GLY A 507 -8.52 9.07 19.36
CA GLY A 507 -7.93 10.39 19.13
C GLY A 507 -8.70 11.26 18.12
N ALA A 508 -8.54 12.57 18.26
CA ALA A 508 -9.19 13.58 17.42
C ALA A 508 -8.34 13.95 16.20
N ILE A 509 -8.99 14.13 15.04
CA ILE A 509 -8.39 14.55 13.77
C ILE A 509 -9.16 15.72 13.16
N PHE A 510 -8.42 16.62 12.51
CA PHE A 510 -9.01 17.72 11.75
C PHE A 510 -9.44 17.26 10.37
N ILE A 511 -10.62 17.67 9.95
CA ILE A 511 -11.18 17.37 8.63
C ILE A 511 -11.63 18.65 7.93
N GLY A 512 -11.62 18.66 6.60
CA GLY A 512 -12.24 19.74 5.81
C GLY A 512 -11.31 20.44 4.82
N ASN A 513 -11.64 21.69 4.52
CA ASN A 513 -11.09 22.50 3.43
C ASN A 513 -10.22 23.66 3.92
N ILE A 514 -9.25 23.34 4.77
CA ILE A 514 -8.50 24.32 5.58
C ILE A 514 -7.82 25.41 4.73
N VAL A 515 -7.24 25.04 3.59
CA VAL A 515 -6.49 25.97 2.71
C VAL A 515 -7.18 26.26 1.38
N GLY A 516 -8.34 25.66 1.12
CA GLY A 516 -9.02 25.79 -0.16
C GLY A 516 -9.68 27.16 -0.31
N LEU A 517 -9.53 27.76 -1.50
CA LEU A 517 -10.08 29.08 -1.84
C LEU A 517 -11.55 29.06 -2.24
N THR A 518 -12.11 27.87 -2.48
CA THR A 518 -13.52 27.64 -2.84
C THR A 518 -14.05 26.44 -2.10
N SER A 519 -15.37 26.36 -1.93
CA SER A 519 -16.01 25.18 -1.33
C SER A 519 -15.65 23.90 -2.09
N ALA A 520 -15.46 22.82 -1.35
CA ALA A 520 -15.11 21.50 -1.85
C ALA A 520 -15.90 20.42 -1.09
N THR A 521 -16.03 19.26 -1.72
CA THR A 521 -16.70 18.08 -1.14
C THR A 521 -15.66 17.01 -0.86
N PHE A 522 -15.71 16.40 0.31
CA PHE A 522 -14.80 15.35 0.71
C PHE A 522 -15.52 14.07 1.11
N ASN A 523 -14.79 12.96 0.96
CA ASN A 523 -15.13 11.64 1.45
C ASN A 523 -14.06 11.19 2.45
N PHE A 524 -14.46 10.45 3.48
CA PHE A 524 -13.56 9.94 4.50
C PHE A 524 -13.55 8.42 4.49
N GLU A 525 -12.39 7.82 4.31
CA GLU A 525 -12.16 6.38 4.32
C GLU A 525 -11.53 5.96 5.66
N PHE A 526 -12.01 4.86 6.22
CA PHE A 526 -11.45 4.23 7.41
C PHE A 526 -11.13 2.77 7.14
N LYS A 527 -9.87 2.38 7.32
CA LYS A 527 -9.41 1.03 6.95
C LYS A 527 -8.22 0.51 7.74
N THR A 528 -7.99 -0.79 7.63
CA THR A 528 -6.74 -1.47 7.96
C THR A 528 -6.11 -2.01 6.67
N LEU A 529 -4.79 -1.87 6.51
CA LEU A 529 -4.07 -2.39 5.34
C LEU A 529 -3.66 -3.86 5.49
N GLU A 530 -3.22 -4.27 6.67
CA GLU A 530 -2.81 -5.64 6.93
C GLU A 530 -4.00 -6.52 7.37
N GLU A 531 -4.07 -7.75 6.85
CA GLU A 531 -5.06 -8.75 7.26
C GLU A 531 -5.01 -9.03 8.77
N ILE A 532 -3.84 -8.95 9.39
CA ILE A 532 -3.72 -9.15 10.83
C ILE A 532 -4.35 -8.02 11.64
N SER A 533 -4.36 -6.79 11.11
CA SER A 533 -4.97 -5.64 11.78
C SER A 533 -6.48 -5.63 11.62
N SER A 534 -7.04 -6.29 10.59
CA SER A 534 -8.50 -6.35 10.39
C SER A 534 -9.24 -7.17 11.46
N GLN A 535 -8.55 -7.83 12.38
CA GLN A 535 -9.18 -8.45 13.56
C GLN A 535 -9.81 -7.40 14.48
N ILE A 536 -9.35 -6.14 14.43
CA ILE A 536 -9.88 -5.06 15.27
C ILE A 536 -11.39 -4.85 15.13
N TYR A 537 -11.96 -5.10 13.94
CA TYR A 537 -13.41 -4.97 13.70
C TYR A 537 -14.25 -6.01 14.44
N ASN A 538 -13.64 -7.13 14.87
CA ASN A 538 -14.28 -8.14 15.69
C ASN A 538 -13.96 -7.96 17.18
N GLU A 539 -12.75 -7.50 17.49
CA GLU A 539 -12.26 -7.38 18.86
C GLU A 539 -12.67 -6.08 19.55
N ALA A 540 -13.06 -5.04 18.80
CA ALA A 540 -13.42 -3.73 19.34
C ALA A 540 -14.60 -3.08 18.61
N GLU A 541 -15.41 -2.33 19.35
CA GLU A 541 -16.32 -1.35 18.76
C GLU A 541 -15.52 -0.11 18.35
N ILE A 542 -15.57 0.22 17.06
CA ILE A 542 -14.91 1.40 16.50
C ILE A 542 -15.97 2.46 16.26
N VAL A 543 -15.90 3.57 17.01
CA VAL A 543 -16.94 4.61 17.00
C VAL A 543 -16.36 5.93 16.52
N LEU A 544 -17.04 6.53 15.54
CA LEU A 544 -16.81 7.90 15.09
C LEU A 544 -17.75 8.82 15.86
N THR A 545 -17.20 9.80 16.56
CA THR A 545 -17.98 10.90 17.16
C THR A 545 -17.81 12.14 16.30
N LEU A 546 -18.93 12.64 15.79
CA LEU A 546 -19.00 13.86 15.00
C LEU A 546 -19.54 14.98 15.88
N ASN A 547 -19.04 16.20 15.73
CA ASN A 547 -19.70 17.34 16.33
C ASN A 547 -20.98 17.72 15.54
N GLU A 548 -21.73 18.70 16.04
CA GLU A 548 -23.01 19.09 15.44
C GLU A 548 -22.88 19.56 13.99
N ASP A 549 -21.85 20.33 13.66
CA ASP A 549 -21.65 20.88 12.32
C ASP A 549 -21.28 19.79 11.31
N THR A 550 -20.36 18.89 11.65
CA THR A 550 -20.00 17.73 10.81
C THR A 550 -21.16 16.75 10.66
N TRP A 551 -21.91 16.50 11.73
CA TRP A 551 -23.11 15.65 11.68
C TRP A 551 -24.14 16.23 10.70
N ASN A 552 -24.42 17.53 10.79
CA ASN A 552 -25.35 18.21 9.89
C ASN A 552 -24.86 18.19 8.43
N LYS A 553 -23.57 18.38 8.19
CA LYS A 553 -22.98 18.23 6.83
C LYS A 553 -23.21 16.83 6.25
N TRP A 554 -23.06 15.78 7.05
CA TRP A 554 -23.35 14.42 6.61
C TRP A 554 -24.85 14.19 6.36
N LEU A 555 -25.73 14.76 7.20
CA LEU A 555 -27.18 14.73 6.96
C LEU A 555 -27.53 15.42 5.62
N ASP A 556 -27.00 16.61 5.38
CA ASP A 556 -27.20 17.40 4.16
C ASP A 556 -26.60 16.71 2.92
N GLY A 557 -25.50 15.99 3.10
CA GLY A 557 -24.89 15.11 2.10
C GLY A 557 -25.72 13.87 1.76
N GLY A 558 -26.87 13.67 2.40
CA GLY A 558 -27.80 12.58 2.15
C GLY A 558 -27.50 11.31 2.96
N ARG A 559 -26.70 11.41 4.03
CA ARG A 559 -26.29 10.29 4.89
C ARG A 559 -25.60 9.16 4.12
N GLN A 560 -24.75 9.52 3.16
CA GLN A 560 -24.07 8.52 2.35
C GLN A 560 -22.94 7.90 3.17
N SER A 561 -23.01 6.59 3.35
CA SER A 561 -21.98 5.81 4.01
C SER A 561 -21.89 4.39 3.47
N GLN A 562 -20.76 3.73 3.74
CA GLN A 562 -20.51 2.31 3.49
C GLN A 562 -19.81 1.72 4.71
N ASN A 563 -20.25 0.56 5.20
CA ASN A 563 -19.72 -0.11 6.40
C ASN A 563 -19.70 0.81 7.65
N ILE A 564 -20.63 1.76 7.70
CA ILE A 564 -20.85 2.67 8.82
C ILE A 564 -22.34 2.79 9.05
N GLU A 565 -22.75 2.62 10.31
CA GLU A 565 -24.13 2.74 10.76
C GLU A 565 -24.25 3.83 11.83
N ILE A 566 -25.46 4.37 12.02
CA ILE A 566 -25.72 5.26 13.16
C ILE A 566 -25.59 4.42 14.44
N TYR A 567 -24.74 4.86 15.38
CA TYR A 567 -24.58 4.18 16.65
C TYR A 567 -25.81 4.47 17.52
N PRO A 568 -26.70 3.48 17.77
CA PRO A 568 -28.01 3.76 18.37
C PRO A 568 -27.92 4.32 19.80
N LYS A 569 -26.82 3.98 20.49
CA LYS A 569 -26.55 4.31 21.90
C LYS A 569 -25.89 5.68 22.07
N GLY A 570 -25.48 6.32 20.97
CA GLY A 570 -24.67 7.52 20.98
C GLY A 570 -25.36 8.74 20.39
N VAL A 571 -25.00 9.92 20.89
CA VAL A 571 -25.41 11.20 20.29
C VAL A 571 -24.40 11.58 19.22
N GLN A 572 -24.85 11.73 17.98
CA GLN A 572 -24.00 12.10 16.84
C GLN A 572 -22.81 11.14 16.63
N GLN A 573 -23.03 9.86 16.98
CA GLN A 573 -22.04 8.81 16.86
C GLN A 573 -22.42 7.85 15.75
N LEU A 574 -21.39 7.35 15.06
CA LEU A 574 -21.47 6.33 14.05
C LEU A 574 -20.58 5.16 14.45
N ILE A 575 -21.00 3.93 14.15
CA ILE A 575 -20.21 2.73 14.38
C ILE A 575 -19.69 2.20 13.05
N ILE A 576 -18.41 1.86 13.01
CA ILE A 576 -17.78 1.22 11.86
C ILE A 576 -17.95 -0.29 11.99
N THR A 577 -18.55 -0.90 10.98
CA THR A 577 -18.98 -2.30 11.03
C THR A 577 -18.05 -3.26 10.27
N ASP A 578 -17.21 -2.76 9.37
CA ASP A 578 -16.25 -3.57 8.60
C ASP A 578 -15.12 -2.69 8.03
N ASN A 579 -14.11 -3.32 7.43
CA ASN A 579 -12.99 -2.66 6.75
C ASN A 579 -13.45 -1.87 5.51
N ASN A 580 -12.64 -0.90 5.07
CA ASN A 580 -12.94 0.02 3.96
C ASN A 580 -14.28 0.73 4.17
N ALA A 581 -14.44 1.34 5.33
CA ALA A 581 -15.61 2.09 5.70
C ALA A 581 -15.54 3.53 5.16
N TRP A 582 -16.67 4.06 4.69
CA TRP A 582 -16.71 5.37 4.04
C TRP A 582 -17.80 6.26 4.63
N LEU A 583 -17.44 7.52 4.92
CA LEU A 583 -18.35 8.62 5.21
C LEU A 583 -18.27 9.63 4.06
N ASN A 584 -19.33 9.74 3.27
CA ASN A 584 -19.26 10.40 1.96
C ASN A 584 -20.05 11.70 1.88
N ASN A 585 -19.64 12.55 0.95
CA ASN A 585 -20.35 13.74 0.49
C ASN A 585 -20.49 14.85 1.56
N LEU A 586 -19.43 15.11 2.32
CA LEU A 586 -19.39 16.22 3.27
C LEU A 586 -18.86 17.47 2.57
N VAL A 587 -19.66 18.53 2.55
CA VAL A 587 -19.32 19.81 1.90
C VAL A 587 -18.71 20.76 2.91
N PHE A 588 -17.55 21.32 2.57
CA PHE A 588 -16.86 22.34 3.36
C PHE A 588 -16.69 23.61 2.52
N GLY A 589 -16.94 24.77 3.13
CA GLY A 589 -16.66 26.09 2.58
C GLY A 589 -15.16 26.36 2.46
N SER A 590 -14.79 27.54 1.94
CA SER A 590 -13.37 27.95 1.88
C SER A 590 -12.84 28.21 3.29
N GLY A 591 -11.71 27.59 3.64
CA GLY A 591 -11.12 27.71 4.98
C GLY A 591 -11.89 27.01 6.10
N GLU A 592 -12.98 26.32 5.78
CA GLU A 592 -13.81 25.63 6.76
C GLU A 592 -13.18 24.29 7.13
N TRP A 593 -13.10 24.01 8.42
CA TRP A 593 -12.61 22.76 8.97
C TRP A 593 -13.44 22.38 10.17
N ASP A 594 -13.33 21.12 10.56
CA ASP A 594 -14.05 20.57 11.70
C ASP A 594 -13.26 19.42 12.35
N VAL A 595 -13.77 18.86 13.45
CA VAL A 595 -13.11 17.77 14.19
C VAL A 595 -13.94 16.49 14.17
N MET A 596 -13.25 15.37 13.92
CA MET A 596 -13.79 14.03 14.08
C MET A 596 -12.98 13.29 15.15
N TYR A 597 -13.65 12.52 15.99
CA TYR A 597 -13.00 11.68 16.99
C TYR A 597 -13.25 10.20 16.71
N VAL A 598 -12.18 9.40 16.70
CA VAL A 598 -12.25 7.94 16.51
C VAL A 598 -11.89 7.26 17.82
N SER A 599 -12.76 6.36 18.30
CA SER A 599 -12.52 5.56 19.51
C SER A 599 -12.53 4.07 19.22
N PHE A 600 -11.77 3.33 20.01
CA PHE A 600 -11.65 1.87 19.97
C PHE A 600 -12.00 1.32 21.34
N ASN A 601 -13.09 0.56 21.43
CA ASN A 601 -13.54 -0.04 22.68
C ASN A 601 -13.50 -1.56 22.58
N PHE A 602 -12.45 -2.16 23.14
CA PHE A 602 -12.24 -3.61 23.07
C PHE A 602 -13.31 -4.40 23.84
N LEU A 603 -13.87 -5.41 23.20
CA LEU A 603 -14.90 -6.31 23.75
C LEU A 603 -14.21 -7.45 24.51
N THR A 604 -14.34 -7.51 25.83
CA THR A 604 -13.59 -8.48 26.65
C THR A 604 -13.84 -9.94 26.29
N LYS A 605 -15.01 -10.26 25.70
CA LYS A 605 -15.35 -11.60 25.22
C LYS A 605 -14.73 -11.99 23.88
N GLU A 606 -14.39 -11.00 23.04
CA GLU A 606 -13.97 -11.23 21.64
C GLU A 606 -12.46 -11.08 21.44
N VAL A 607 -11.76 -10.41 22.37
CA VAL A 607 -10.32 -10.15 22.25
C VAL A 607 -9.48 -11.42 22.14
N THR A 608 -8.43 -11.37 21.30
CA THR A 608 -7.53 -12.51 21.07
C THR A 608 -6.20 -12.35 21.83
N ASN A 609 -5.10 -12.95 21.35
CA ASN A 609 -3.75 -12.65 21.85
C ASN A 609 -3.08 -11.50 21.08
N LYS A 610 -3.73 -10.98 20.04
CA LYS A 610 -3.21 -9.82 19.28
C LYS A 610 -3.34 -8.56 20.13
N SER A 611 -2.28 -7.75 20.14
CA SER A 611 -2.18 -6.60 21.02
C SER A 611 -1.84 -5.30 20.31
N PHE A 612 -1.58 -5.33 19.00
CA PHE A 612 -1.18 -4.16 18.22
C PHE A 612 -1.96 -4.11 16.92
N PHE A 613 -2.54 -2.96 16.60
CA PHE A 613 -3.33 -2.75 15.40
C PHE A 613 -2.98 -1.40 14.78
N GLU A 614 -2.99 -1.34 13.47
CA GLU A 614 -2.87 -0.08 12.72
C GLU A 614 -4.19 0.21 12.00
N TYR A 615 -4.67 1.43 12.18
CA TYR A 615 -5.94 1.89 11.65
C TYR A 615 -5.79 3.25 11.00
N PHE A 616 -6.29 3.41 9.78
CA PHE A 616 -6.09 4.60 8.96
C PHE A 616 -7.42 5.36 8.79
N ALA A 617 -7.37 6.68 8.94
CA ALA A 617 -8.44 7.60 8.56
C ALA A 617 -7.93 8.52 7.44
N ILE A 618 -8.60 8.58 6.30
CA ILE A 618 -8.09 9.19 5.05
C ILE A 618 -9.16 10.10 4.45
N GLN A 619 -8.78 11.28 3.96
CA GLN A 619 -9.68 12.25 3.33
C GLN A 619 -9.37 12.29 1.84
N HIS A 620 -10.42 12.15 1.06
CA HIS A 620 -10.38 12.19 -0.39
C HIS A 620 -11.16 13.40 -0.89
N ASP A 621 -10.64 14.09 -1.91
CA ASP A 621 -11.47 14.96 -2.73
C ASP A 621 -12.54 14.11 -3.41
N ALA A 622 -13.82 14.47 -3.24
CA ALA A 622 -14.92 13.66 -3.74
C ALA A 622 -15.09 13.70 -5.27
N VAL A 623 -14.45 14.66 -5.95
CA VAL A 623 -14.53 14.84 -7.41
C VAL A 623 -13.37 14.12 -8.11
N THR A 624 -12.14 14.32 -7.64
CA THR A 624 -10.94 13.73 -8.25
C THR A 624 -10.60 12.35 -7.70
N GLY A 625 -11.04 12.05 -6.47
CA GLY A 625 -10.64 10.86 -5.72
C GLY A 625 -9.24 10.94 -5.10
N GLU A 626 -8.51 12.05 -5.31
CA GLU A 626 -7.17 12.22 -4.77
C GLU A 626 -7.16 12.22 -3.24
N ILE A 627 -6.18 11.54 -2.65
CA ILE A 627 -5.92 11.57 -1.22
C ILE A 627 -5.34 12.94 -0.86
N ILE A 628 -6.02 13.64 0.04
CA ILE A 628 -5.55 14.93 0.56
C ILE A 628 -4.57 14.72 1.71
N GLY A 629 -4.88 13.79 2.61
CA GLY A 629 -4.07 13.45 3.78
C GLY A 629 -4.60 12.21 4.50
N GLY A 630 -4.02 11.89 5.66
CA GLY A 630 -4.51 10.84 6.53
C GLY A 630 -3.98 10.92 7.95
N GLU A 631 -4.59 10.16 8.84
CA GLU A 631 -4.11 9.84 10.18
C GLU A 631 -3.93 8.33 10.34
N THR A 632 -2.86 7.93 11.03
CA THR A 632 -2.69 6.55 11.48
C THR A 632 -2.80 6.44 13.00
N TYR A 633 -3.75 5.63 13.45
CA TYR A 633 -3.88 5.21 14.84
C TYR A 633 -3.10 3.93 15.07
N HIS A 634 -2.07 4.01 15.92
CA HIS A 634 -1.34 2.86 16.44
C HIS A 634 -1.96 2.42 17.76
N ILE A 635 -2.76 1.36 17.74
CA ILE A 635 -3.57 0.93 18.88
C ILE A 635 -2.87 -0.25 19.55
N THR A 636 -2.50 -0.08 20.83
CA THR A 636 -1.92 -1.15 21.64
C THR A 636 -2.85 -1.53 22.78
N ARG A 637 -3.28 -2.80 22.81
CA ARG A 637 -4.12 -3.36 23.87
C ARG A 637 -3.25 -4.04 24.94
N ASP A 638 -3.54 -3.76 26.21
CA ASP A 638 -2.90 -4.45 27.34
C ASP A 638 -3.37 -5.90 27.44
N ILE A 639 -2.48 -6.85 27.09
CA ILE A 639 -2.74 -8.29 27.16
C ILE A 639 -2.73 -8.84 28.60
N THR A 640 -2.31 -8.03 29.58
CA THR A 640 -2.27 -8.41 31.00
C THR A 640 -3.52 -8.00 31.76
N ARG A 641 -4.46 -7.29 31.11
CA ARG A 641 -5.76 -6.89 31.67
C ARG A 641 -6.52 -8.11 32.23
N PRO A 642 -6.98 -8.06 33.49
CA PRO A 642 -7.91 -9.04 34.04
C PRO A 642 -9.22 -9.10 33.22
N HIS A 643 -9.67 -10.32 32.93
CA HIS A 643 -10.95 -10.55 32.28
C HIS A 643 -12.11 -10.15 33.19
N PHE A 644 -13.13 -9.49 32.63
CA PHE A 644 -14.41 -9.24 33.30
C PHE A 644 -15.57 -9.53 32.35
N GLU A 645 -16.72 -9.84 32.94
CA GLU A 645 -17.98 -10.04 32.21
C GLU A 645 -19.06 -9.12 32.78
N ALA A 646 -19.76 -8.42 31.89
CA ALA A 646 -20.99 -7.74 32.25
C ALA A 646 -22.02 -8.78 32.69
N SER A 647 -22.59 -8.56 33.87
CA SER A 647 -23.63 -9.41 34.42
C SER A 647 -24.49 -8.61 35.38
N ALA A 648 -25.74 -9.05 35.56
CA ALA A 648 -26.67 -8.41 36.46
C ALA A 648 -27.62 -9.41 37.11
N ILE A 649 -28.18 -9.00 38.24
CA ILE A 649 -29.31 -9.65 38.89
C ILE A 649 -30.56 -8.82 38.56
N VAL A 650 -31.59 -9.50 38.04
CA VAL A 650 -32.87 -8.87 37.73
C VAL A 650 -33.97 -9.55 38.54
N THR A 651 -34.78 -8.75 39.23
CA THR A 651 -35.94 -9.24 39.99
C THR A 651 -37.21 -8.54 39.51
N GLU A 652 -38.21 -9.32 39.13
CA GLU A 652 -39.50 -8.84 38.67
C GLU A 652 -40.55 -8.92 39.79
N ASP A 653 -41.04 -7.76 40.22
CA ASP A 653 -42.20 -7.64 41.11
C ASP A 653 -43.44 -7.17 40.32
N ILE A 654 -44.61 -7.15 40.96
CA ILE A 654 -45.86 -6.73 40.30
C ILE A 654 -45.78 -5.24 39.95
N GLY A 655 -45.52 -4.93 38.68
CA GLY A 655 -45.47 -3.56 38.14
C GLY A 655 -44.11 -2.86 38.24
N GLU A 656 -43.09 -3.52 38.80
CA GLU A 656 -41.73 -2.98 38.92
C GLU A 656 -40.69 -4.05 38.55
N ILE A 657 -39.65 -3.65 37.81
CA ILE A 657 -38.50 -4.49 37.50
C ILE A 657 -37.27 -3.81 38.09
N ASN A 658 -36.56 -4.54 38.96
CA ASN A 658 -35.33 -4.07 39.58
C ASN A 658 -34.13 -4.75 38.91
N PHE A 659 -33.24 -3.94 38.37
CA PHE A 659 -31.97 -4.32 37.77
C PHE A 659 -30.83 -3.94 38.71
N SER A 660 -29.87 -4.84 38.92
CA SER A 660 -28.67 -4.59 39.71
C SER A 660 -27.47 -5.20 39.01
N ALA A 661 -26.59 -4.38 38.45
CA ALA A 661 -25.36 -4.84 37.81
C ALA A 661 -24.37 -5.40 38.83
N ASN A 662 -23.64 -6.45 38.48
CA ASN A 662 -22.50 -6.89 39.28
C ASN A 662 -21.31 -5.94 39.03
N SER A 663 -20.64 -5.53 40.10
CA SER A 663 -19.41 -4.75 39.98
C SER A 663 -18.30 -5.58 39.32
N ILE A 664 -17.45 -4.92 38.52
CA ILE A 664 -16.28 -5.56 37.91
C ILE A 664 -15.00 -5.35 38.75
N ASP A 665 -15.17 -4.96 40.02
CA ASP A 665 -14.10 -4.69 40.98
C ASP A 665 -13.11 -3.57 40.57
N GLU A 666 -13.54 -2.67 39.68
CA GLU A 666 -12.85 -1.41 39.34
C GLU A 666 -13.86 -0.30 38.96
N ALA A 667 -13.36 0.92 38.70
CA ALA A 667 -14.18 2.02 38.23
C ALA A 667 -14.72 1.74 36.82
N ALA A 668 -16.05 1.80 36.67
CA ALA A 668 -16.73 1.51 35.42
C ALA A 668 -18.03 2.30 35.28
N LYS A 669 -18.41 2.58 34.04
CA LYS A 669 -19.73 3.10 33.67
C LYS A 669 -20.67 1.93 33.37
N TYR A 670 -21.88 2.00 33.93
CA TYR A 670 -22.92 1.00 33.78
C TYR A 670 -24.12 1.66 33.10
N ASN A 671 -24.31 1.42 31.81
CA ASN A 671 -25.40 2.01 31.04
C ASN A 671 -26.47 0.97 30.75
N TRP A 672 -27.72 1.31 31.06
CA TRP A 672 -28.89 0.48 30.82
C TRP A 672 -29.71 1.04 29.68
N TYR A 673 -29.96 0.21 28.67
CA TYR A 673 -30.75 0.55 27.49
C TYR A 673 -32.04 -0.26 27.45
N ALA A 674 -33.13 0.41 27.08
CA ALA A 674 -34.42 -0.21 26.79
C ALA A 674 -34.40 -0.99 25.45
N PRO A 675 -35.41 -1.81 25.15
CA PRO A 675 -35.48 -2.59 23.91
C PRO A 675 -35.49 -1.77 22.61
N ASP A 676 -35.85 -0.49 22.69
CA ASP A 676 -35.79 0.44 21.57
C ASP A 676 -34.42 1.13 21.40
N GLY A 677 -33.44 0.77 22.25
CA GLY A 677 -32.09 1.32 22.27
C GLY A 677 -31.93 2.59 23.11
N THR A 678 -33.00 3.10 23.74
CA THR A 678 -32.94 4.33 24.55
C THR A 678 -32.18 4.09 25.85
N LEU A 679 -31.21 4.95 26.17
CA LEU A 679 -30.56 4.96 27.49
C LEU A 679 -31.59 5.34 28.57
N VAL A 680 -31.89 4.41 29.48
CA VAL A 680 -32.86 4.61 30.57
C VAL A 680 -32.21 4.87 31.92
N HIS A 681 -30.96 4.43 32.13
CA HIS A 681 -30.23 4.67 33.37
C HIS A 681 -28.72 4.55 33.21
N THR A 682 -27.97 5.31 34.01
CA THR A 682 -26.53 5.12 34.22
C THR A 682 -26.27 4.91 35.71
N GLY A 683 -25.78 3.72 36.07
CA GLY A 683 -25.58 3.30 37.45
C GLY A 683 -25.71 1.79 37.63
N ILE A 684 -25.27 1.30 38.79
CA ILE A 684 -25.30 -0.13 39.13
C ILE A 684 -26.75 -0.60 39.31
N ASP A 685 -27.54 0.14 40.09
CA ASP A 685 -28.91 -0.23 40.46
C ASP A 685 -29.94 0.65 39.74
N PHE A 686 -30.92 0.02 39.12
CA PHE A 686 -31.98 0.69 38.37
C PHE A 686 -33.35 0.03 38.63
N THR A 687 -34.35 0.82 39.00
CA THR A 687 -35.75 0.37 39.09
C THR A 687 -36.56 0.98 37.97
N PHE A 688 -37.24 0.14 37.19
CA PHE A 688 -38.12 0.57 36.12
C PHE A 688 -39.59 0.28 36.45
N THR A 689 -40.42 1.33 36.40
CA THR A 689 -41.86 1.26 36.60
C THR A 689 -42.57 1.38 35.24
N GLY A 690 -42.70 0.27 34.50
CA GLY A 690 -43.35 0.26 33.19
C GLY A 690 -43.38 -1.12 32.52
N SER A 691 -44.34 -1.34 31.62
CA SER A 691 -44.61 -2.65 31.00
C SER A 691 -44.04 -2.78 29.57
N PHE A 692 -42.80 -2.36 29.33
CA PHE A 692 -42.16 -2.58 28.03
C PHE A 692 -41.49 -3.95 28.02
N ALA A 693 -42.17 -4.91 27.39
CA ALA A 693 -41.59 -6.20 27.07
C ALA A 693 -40.53 -6.05 25.97
N GLY A 694 -39.45 -6.82 26.08
CA GLY A 694 -38.32 -6.79 25.15
C GLY A 694 -36.99 -6.98 25.85
N GLU A 695 -35.91 -6.98 25.07
CA GLU A 695 -34.55 -7.19 25.57
C GLU A 695 -33.94 -5.89 26.08
N TYR A 696 -33.60 -5.85 27.36
CA TYR A 696 -32.82 -4.76 27.95
C TYR A 696 -31.33 -5.09 27.86
N THR A 697 -30.51 -4.08 27.60
CA THR A 697 -29.07 -4.23 27.47
C THR A 697 -28.36 -3.47 28.59
N LEU A 698 -27.49 -4.15 29.33
CA LEU A 698 -26.48 -3.56 30.19
C LEU A 698 -25.17 -3.49 29.42
N GLU A 699 -24.63 -2.28 29.26
CA GLU A 699 -23.27 -2.00 28.81
C GLU A 699 -22.40 -1.66 30.02
N VAL A 700 -21.29 -2.36 30.18
CA VAL A 700 -20.28 -2.05 31.20
C VAL A 700 -19.01 -1.59 30.51
N ILE A 701 -18.54 -0.38 30.82
CA ILE A 701 -17.32 0.23 30.24
C ILE A 701 -16.34 0.50 31.38
N ALA A 702 -15.16 -0.10 31.37
CA ALA A 702 -14.11 0.19 32.34
C ALA A 702 -13.57 1.62 32.14
N GLU A 703 -13.45 2.41 33.21
CA GLU A 703 -12.94 3.80 33.08
C GLU A 703 -11.43 3.85 32.83
N ASN A 704 -10.70 2.81 33.25
CA ASN A 704 -9.24 2.77 33.15
C ASN A 704 -8.72 2.64 31.71
N ASP A 705 -9.39 1.85 30.86
CA ASP A 705 -8.93 1.55 29.49
C ASP A 705 -10.06 1.37 28.47
N ALA A 706 -11.31 1.62 28.88
CA ALA A 706 -12.50 1.54 28.06
C ALA A 706 -12.78 0.19 27.39
N HIS A 707 -12.25 -0.92 27.93
CA HIS A 707 -12.77 -2.24 27.61
C HIS A 707 -14.24 -2.34 28.00
N LYS A 708 -15.00 -3.08 27.20
CA LYS A 708 -16.44 -3.21 27.32
C LYS A 708 -16.91 -4.65 27.33
N ASP A 709 -18.05 -4.87 27.96
CA ASP A 709 -18.85 -6.06 27.76
C ASP A 709 -20.34 -5.74 27.88
N TYR A 710 -21.16 -6.64 27.34
CA TYR A 710 -22.62 -6.54 27.35
C TYR A 710 -23.28 -7.71 28.07
N TYR A 711 -24.38 -7.39 28.75
CA TYR A 711 -25.32 -8.35 29.30
C TYR A 711 -26.72 -8.03 28.77
N TYR A 712 -27.43 -9.07 28.34
CA TYR A 712 -28.77 -8.94 27.76
C TYR A 712 -29.79 -9.66 28.67
N TYR A 713 -30.91 -9.00 28.95
CA TYR A 713 -32.01 -9.58 29.73
C TYR A 713 -33.34 -9.38 29.03
N LEU A 714 -34.02 -10.47 28.70
CA LEU A 714 -35.34 -10.44 28.08
C LEU A 714 -36.43 -10.32 29.15
N VAL A 715 -37.13 -9.19 29.16
CA VAL A 715 -38.37 -9.01 29.92
C VAL A 715 -39.52 -9.53 29.08
N GLU A 716 -40.12 -10.65 29.49
CA GLU A 716 -41.30 -11.20 28.82
C GLU A 716 -42.55 -10.34 29.10
N SER A 717 -43.40 -10.12 28.10
CA SER A 717 -44.68 -9.47 28.32
C SER A 717 -45.53 -10.35 29.25
N LYS A 718 -45.84 -9.87 30.45
CA LYS A 718 -47.01 -10.35 31.18
C LYS A 718 -48.24 -9.80 30.47
N GLN A 719 -48.55 -10.36 29.30
CA GLN A 719 -49.87 -10.20 28.71
C GLN A 719 -50.82 -10.92 29.67
N ASN A 720 -51.47 -10.18 30.56
CA ASN A 720 -52.59 -10.74 31.29
C ASN A 720 -53.60 -11.12 30.20
N ASP A 721 -54.00 -12.39 30.09
CA ASP A 721 -55.05 -12.91 29.18
C ASP A 721 -56.45 -12.30 29.47
N ASP A 722 -56.48 -11.08 30.01
CA ASP A 722 -57.64 -10.31 30.40
C ASP A 722 -58.29 -9.75 29.13
N GLN A 723 -59.50 -10.23 28.82
CA GLN A 723 -60.14 -9.92 27.56
C GLN A 723 -61.66 -9.86 27.66
N ILE A 724 -62.28 -9.18 26.68
CA ILE A 724 -63.72 -9.22 26.47
C ILE A 724 -64.02 -10.41 25.54
N ILE A 725 -64.60 -11.47 26.11
CA ILE A 725 -64.97 -12.69 25.39
C ILE A 725 -66.10 -12.40 24.40
N SER A 726 -67.19 -11.75 24.81
CA SER A 726 -68.33 -11.48 23.92
C SER A 726 -69.20 -10.31 24.38
N LEU A 727 -69.98 -9.77 23.42
CA LEU A 727 -71.03 -8.77 23.63
C LEU A 727 -72.32 -9.32 23.00
N SER A 728 -73.37 -9.56 23.78
CA SER A 728 -74.62 -10.13 23.25
C SER A 728 -75.88 -9.60 23.96
N PRO A 729 -76.93 -9.17 23.21
CA PRO A 729 -76.95 -9.02 21.75
C PRO A 729 -76.06 -7.84 21.30
N ASN A 730 -75.59 -7.86 20.05
CA ASN A 730 -74.89 -6.74 19.42
C ASN A 730 -75.20 -6.76 17.91
N PRO A 731 -76.09 -5.88 17.39
CA PRO A 731 -76.63 -4.68 18.05
C PRO A 731 -77.56 -4.93 19.26
N ALA A 732 -77.53 -4.03 20.24
CA ALA A 732 -78.33 -4.05 21.47
C ALA A 732 -79.31 -2.87 21.53
N SER A 733 -80.48 -3.01 22.16
CA SER A 733 -81.44 -1.90 22.34
C SER A 733 -81.83 -1.61 23.79
N LEU A 734 -81.95 -2.63 24.64
CA LEU A 734 -82.32 -2.44 26.06
C LEU A 734 -81.17 -2.79 27.00
N ASN A 735 -80.44 -3.85 26.71
CA ASN A 735 -79.32 -4.32 27.50
C ASN A 735 -78.30 -5.07 26.64
N VAL A 736 -77.07 -5.16 27.14
CA VAL A 736 -76.00 -6.00 26.58
C VAL A 736 -75.33 -6.79 27.69
N LEU A 737 -75.16 -8.09 27.50
CA LEU A 737 -74.31 -8.93 28.33
C LEU A 737 -72.87 -8.86 27.79
N VAL A 738 -71.95 -8.43 28.65
CA VAL A 738 -70.51 -8.40 28.38
C VAL A 738 -69.87 -9.54 29.12
N ASN A 739 -69.39 -10.56 28.40
CA ASN A 739 -68.59 -11.63 28.99
C ASN A 739 -67.12 -11.23 28.92
N TYR A 740 -66.41 -11.35 30.04
CA TYR A 740 -65.01 -10.98 30.16
C TYR A 740 -64.25 -12.01 30.99
N GLN A 741 -62.93 -12.02 30.82
CA GLN A 741 -62.01 -12.80 31.64
C GLN A 741 -61.03 -11.82 32.26
N VAL A 742 -60.84 -11.91 33.57
CA VAL A 742 -59.82 -11.17 34.33
C VAL A 742 -59.11 -12.21 35.20
N ASN A 743 -57.82 -12.40 35.00
CA ASN A 743 -57.08 -13.51 35.61
C ASN A 743 -56.30 -13.08 36.85
N ILE A 744 -55.43 -12.07 36.72
CA ILE A 744 -54.48 -11.70 37.78
C ILE A 744 -54.59 -10.24 38.26
N ALA A 745 -55.51 -9.46 37.66
CA ALA A 745 -55.66 -8.05 38.03
C ALA A 745 -56.33 -7.86 39.40
N THR A 746 -55.93 -6.81 40.11
CA THR A 746 -56.52 -6.46 41.42
C THR A 746 -57.77 -5.60 41.28
N THR A 747 -57.87 -4.86 40.18
CA THR A 747 -59.01 -4.01 39.84
C THR A 747 -59.35 -4.14 38.36
N ALA A 748 -60.64 -4.10 38.03
CA ALA A 748 -61.11 -4.15 36.65
C ALA A 748 -62.30 -3.21 36.45
N ASN A 749 -62.35 -2.53 35.32
CA ASN A 749 -63.48 -1.69 34.92
C ASN A 749 -63.74 -1.82 33.40
N LEU A 750 -64.99 -1.68 32.98
CA LEU A 750 -65.35 -1.46 31.58
C LEU A 750 -65.66 0.02 31.35
N GLN A 751 -65.09 0.59 30.30
CA GLN A 751 -65.45 1.91 29.81
C GLN A 751 -66.21 1.79 28.49
N LEU A 752 -67.40 2.37 28.43
CA LEU A 752 -68.17 2.52 27.20
C LEU A 752 -67.96 3.94 26.68
N VAL A 753 -67.36 4.08 25.50
CA VAL A 753 -67.13 5.37 24.82
C VAL A 753 -67.92 5.38 23.52
N LYS A 754 -68.80 6.37 23.32
CA LYS A 754 -69.46 6.55 22.03
C LYS A 754 -68.46 7.11 21.02
N LEU A 755 -68.32 6.47 19.87
CA LEU A 755 -67.42 6.93 18.82
C LEU A 755 -67.92 8.27 18.24
N CYS A 756 -67.00 9.22 18.05
CA CYS A 756 -67.25 10.56 17.51
C CYS A 756 -68.17 11.47 18.36
N ASP A 757 -68.28 11.19 19.67
CA ASP A 757 -69.04 11.99 20.64
C ASP A 757 -68.22 12.09 21.95
N THR A 758 -68.63 12.94 22.90
CA THR A 758 -67.98 13.05 24.22
C THR A 758 -68.63 12.16 25.28
N PHE A 759 -69.60 11.33 24.90
CA PHE A 759 -70.29 10.44 25.83
C PHE A 759 -69.39 9.26 26.23
N SER A 760 -69.08 9.16 27.52
CA SER A 760 -68.38 8.02 28.12
C SER A 760 -68.95 7.65 29.48
N THR A 761 -68.94 6.37 29.83
CA THR A 761 -69.33 5.88 31.16
C THR A 761 -68.48 4.69 31.57
N ASN A 762 -68.32 4.50 32.88
CA ASN A 762 -67.48 3.45 33.46
C ASN A 762 -68.32 2.49 34.31
N PHE A 763 -67.93 1.23 34.32
CA PHE A 763 -68.51 0.17 35.14
C PHE A 763 -67.39 -0.53 35.88
N THR A 764 -67.44 -0.52 37.21
CA THR A 764 -66.53 -1.35 38.01
C THR A 764 -66.95 -2.80 37.94
N LEU A 765 -65.99 -3.66 37.66
CA LEU A 765 -66.17 -5.09 37.58
C LEU A 765 -65.77 -5.75 38.90
N ASP A 766 -66.48 -6.81 39.28
CA ASP A 766 -66.01 -7.74 40.30
C ASP A 766 -65.08 -8.74 39.61
N ILE A 767 -63.82 -8.79 40.06
CA ILE A 767 -62.80 -9.66 39.47
C ILE A 767 -63.09 -11.17 39.66
N ASN A 768 -64.08 -11.53 40.49
CA ASN A 768 -64.51 -12.91 40.68
C ASN A 768 -65.66 -13.33 39.74
N GLU A 769 -66.22 -12.39 38.99
CA GLU A 769 -67.29 -12.64 38.01
C GLU A 769 -66.70 -12.63 36.59
N ASN A 770 -67.39 -13.27 35.65
CA ASN A 770 -66.97 -13.35 34.25
C ASN A 770 -67.97 -12.71 33.27
N GLU A 771 -69.01 -12.07 33.81
CA GLU A 771 -70.01 -11.38 33.01
C GLU A 771 -70.59 -10.15 33.73
N ILE A 772 -71.07 -9.18 32.96
CA ILE A 772 -71.84 -8.04 33.45
C ILE A 772 -72.93 -7.68 32.45
N ASN A 773 -74.15 -7.46 32.94
CA ASN A 773 -75.28 -7.03 32.12
C ASN A 773 -75.48 -5.52 32.27
N ILE A 774 -75.32 -4.79 31.18
CA ILE A 774 -75.40 -3.32 31.15
C ILE A 774 -76.77 -2.90 30.59
N ASN A 775 -77.50 -2.06 31.33
CA ASN A 775 -78.75 -1.45 30.88
C ASN A 775 -78.46 -0.22 30.00
N LEU A 776 -79.01 -0.22 28.79
CA LEU A 776 -78.77 0.77 27.73
C LEU A 776 -79.96 1.72 27.51
N ALA A 777 -81.04 1.63 28.29
CA ALA A 777 -82.30 2.35 28.05
C ALA A 777 -82.17 3.88 27.93
N ASN A 778 -81.12 4.48 28.51
CA ASN A 778 -80.85 5.92 28.49
C ASN A 778 -79.62 6.30 27.66
N TYR A 779 -79.08 5.37 26.86
CA TYR A 779 -77.85 5.58 26.11
C TYR A 779 -78.19 6.10 24.71
N PRO A 780 -77.47 7.12 24.18
CA PRO A 780 -77.67 7.57 22.81
C PRO A 780 -77.46 6.43 21.81
N ILE A 781 -78.34 6.33 20.81
CA ILE A 781 -78.16 5.41 19.67
C ILE A 781 -76.82 5.72 18.97
N GLY A 782 -76.06 4.69 18.61
CA GLY A 782 -74.77 4.85 17.97
C GLY A 782 -73.80 3.69 18.16
N ILE A 783 -72.58 3.87 17.68
CA ILE A 783 -71.48 2.90 17.80
C ILE A 783 -70.61 3.29 18.99
N TYR A 784 -70.30 2.30 19.83
CA TYR A 784 -69.50 2.43 21.04
C TYR A 784 -68.28 1.52 20.98
N ALA A 785 -67.19 1.97 21.60
CA ALA A 785 -66.10 1.11 22.02
C ALA A 785 -66.33 0.70 23.49
N VAL A 786 -66.34 -0.60 23.75
CA VAL A 786 -66.31 -1.19 25.10
C VAL A 786 -64.87 -1.56 25.39
N VAL A 787 -64.22 -0.86 26.33
CA VAL A 787 -62.81 -1.03 26.68
C VAL A 787 -62.72 -1.66 28.07
N LEU A 788 -62.05 -2.80 28.17
CA LEU A 788 -61.65 -3.42 29.44
C LEU A 788 -60.36 -2.76 29.92
N ILE A 789 -60.40 -2.26 31.15
CA ILE A 789 -59.29 -1.60 31.83
C ILE A 789 -58.99 -2.40 33.09
N THR A 790 -57.78 -2.95 33.20
CA THR A 790 -57.33 -3.66 34.40
C THR A 790 -56.13 -2.93 35.01
N ASP A 791 -56.14 -2.80 36.34
CA ASP A 791 -55.12 -2.06 37.11
C ASP A 791 -54.74 -0.67 36.52
N GLY A 792 -55.75 0.02 35.99
CA GLY A 792 -55.63 1.37 35.42
C GLY A 792 -55.19 1.44 33.96
N GLN A 793 -54.90 0.31 33.29
CA GLN A 793 -54.47 0.27 31.89
C GLN A 793 -55.52 -0.39 30.98
N PRO A 794 -55.82 0.18 29.80
CA PRO A 794 -56.70 -0.46 28.82
C PRO A 794 -56.02 -1.69 28.23
N VAL A 795 -56.66 -2.87 28.36
CA VAL A 795 -56.07 -4.16 27.94
C VAL A 795 -56.77 -4.81 26.75
N HIS A 796 -58.06 -4.54 26.54
CA HIS A 796 -58.81 -5.12 25.41
C HIS A 796 -60.05 -4.28 25.06
N ALA A 797 -60.50 -4.28 23.80
CA ALA A 797 -61.71 -3.55 23.39
C ALA A 797 -62.57 -4.30 22.37
N LYS A 798 -63.89 -4.10 22.42
CA LYS A 798 -64.86 -4.58 21.41
C LYS A 798 -65.87 -3.51 21.04
N GLN A 799 -66.31 -3.52 19.78
CA GLN A 799 -67.34 -2.60 19.30
C GLN A 799 -68.74 -3.05 19.73
N LEU A 800 -69.55 -2.13 20.23
CA LEU A 800 -70.97 -2.30 20.53
C LEU A 800 -71.81 -1.36 19.67
N ILE A 801 -72.91 -1.85 19.09
CA ILE A 801 -73.89 -1.04 18.36
C ILE A 801 -75.15 -0.94 19.23
N ILE A 802 -75.58 0.28 19.56
CA ILE A 802 -76.83 0.55 20.30
C ILE A 802 -77.87 1.09 19.33
N ASN A 803 -79.02 0.40 19.23
CA ASN A 803 -80.14 0.67 18.32
C ASN A 803 -81.35 1.29 19.01
#